data_AF-A0A836G3B8-F1
#
_entry.id   AF-A0A836G3B8-F1
#
_cell.length_a   1.000
_cell.length_b   1.000
_cell.length_c   1.000
_cell.angle_alpha   90.00
_cell.angle_beta   90.00
_cell.angle_gamma   90.00
#
_symmetry.space_group_name_H-M   'P 1'
#
loop_
_entity.id
_entity.type
_entity.pdbx_description
1 polymer ?
#
loop_
_entity_poly.entity_id
_entity_poly.type
_entity_poly.pdbx_seq_one_letter_code
_entity_poly.pdbx_strand_id
1 'polypeptide(L)'
;MLCDVAMDANGNGKRDPLHGGPVYFNRRAASNDESNRTTDLEFVYDDTDIHANEVAELYSYTEQYELQLNLKAFEDQMEWYKLRPWWQNLTKSQQRSIIYKLLDQLEVSNKQLRMKSARCILYLAQGCWAEVQSDKEQQDWTRTNVMLLYEAGIFPAFVELLNIEIENSTTATSAIRKLAVSLADSIDLRVILSVLYIITEVMREELKNIEHSEYKDNVEAFKEDLVNPYGEELLIVKLLGMVTCFCSGSAPHFPMKKVLLLLWKLILVSLGGIDALRELKKQYREEAGLDTQQEDTIEVARMMRASSPPMSAADLLETQNQKRNNRPFRRSLMKQSSLDDPGLGMEYEGGEPPNNTTANEGDGELIVFLGPGGPGGWNQTYYEDQNNQSQLRPGTPQLIKGKGNVLDFFFCTSCIRVLIYLIFHLSGLPWTPKVRQKDVDTFLEVARMKFVGYKLQGDRESLAGLPQPIHEGVTTLKKHMYTSLAETQIRKEEEIARNPMSTLEPPLRQTPTEILYQAILPNLPQYMIALLKILLAAAPTSKAKTDSINILADVLPEEMPMTVLQSMKLGIDVNRHKEIIVKAVSAILLLLLKHFKLNHVYQFEFMSQHLVFANCIPLVLKFLNQNIIAYIEAKNVIPILDFPMCVIGDQPELTTESLEIGHSQSFSWRNVFSCINLLRILNKLTKWKHSRIMMLVVFKSAPILKRTLKVRHAMMQLYVLKLLKMQTKYLGRQWRKTNMKTISVIYAKVRHRLNDDWAYGNDLEARPWDFQVEECELRTCVDQFNNRRYSNIPRDEEMEPVDASVTSVLGANVELTEEFKQHYELWLQQEVFQRSINWDELLDPTACEI
;
A
#
# COMPACT_ATOMS: atom_id res chain seq x y z
N MET A 1 27.26 -9.11 -49.72
CA MET A 1 27.75 -9.74 -50.96
C MET A 1 26.57 -9.83 -51.92
N LEU A 2 26.73 -9.22 -53.11
CA LEU A 2 26.00 -9.37 -54.38
C LEU A 2 24.48 -9.02 -54.38
N CYS A 3 24.05 -7.88 -54.96
CA CYS A 3 23.80 -7.59 -56.41
C CYS A 3 22.49 -8.26 -56.91
N ASP A 4 21.50 -7.67 -57.62
CA ASP A 4 21.28 -6.47 -58.47
C ASP A 4 19.74 -6.22 -58.55
N VAL A 5 19.15 -5.00 -58.56
CA VAL A 5 18.92 -3.95 -59.61
C VAL A 5 17.96 -4.29 -60.77
N ALA A 6 16.99 -3.36 -61.00
CA ALA A 6 16.20 -2.98 -62.21
C ALA A 6 14.67 -3.25 -62.15
N MET A 7 13.81 -2.22 -61.95
CA MET A 7 13.03 -1.39 -62.94
C MET A 7 11.96 -2.19 -63.72
N ASP A 8 10.67 -1.81 -63.85
CA ASP A 8 10.12 -0.51 -64.25
C ASP A 8 8.59 -0.31 -64.02
N ALA A 9 8.21 0.98 -64.13
CA ALA A 9 6.94 1.70 -64.35
C ALA A 9 5.57 1.00 -64.61
N ASN A 10 4.53 1.40 -63.84
CA ASN A 10 3.41 2.24 -64.32
C ASN A 10 2.41 2.57 -63.20
N GLY A 11 2.04 3.84 -63.05
CA GLY A 11 1.15 4.31 -61.99
C GLY A 11 -0.34 4.12 -62.28
N ASN A 12 -1.12 3.83 -61.23
CA ASN A 12 -2.29 4.63 -60.83
C ASN A 12 -2.90 4.07 -59.52
N GLY A 13 -3.28 4.95 -58.59
CA GLY A 13 -4.49 4.74 -57.79
C GLY A 13 -4.38 4.40 -56.30
N LYS A 14 -4.44 5.47 -55.48
CA LYS A 14 -5.14 5.59 -54.18
C LYS A 14 -4.57 4.95 -52.90
N ARG A 15 -4.66 5.78 -51.86
CA ARG A 15 -4.24 5.68 -50.44
C ARG A 15 -4.99 4.59 -49.67
N ASP A 16 -4.30 3.87 -48.76
CA ASP A 16 -4.52 3.89 -47.30
C ASP A 16 -3.55 2.95 -46.53
N PRO A 17 -3.31 3.18 -45.22
CA PRO A 17 -2.05 2.83 -44.53
C PRO A 17 -2.02 1.42 -43.91
N LEU A 18 -0.81 0.84 -43.88
CA LEU A 18 -0.50 -0.47 -43.33
C LEU A 18 -0.16 -0.39 -41.83
N HIS A 19 -0.89 -1.18 -41.02
CA HIS A 19 -0.45 -1.70 -39.72
C HIS A 19 -0.48 -3.23 -39.80
N GLY A 20 0.54 -3.91 -39.30
CA GLY A 20 0.60 -5.38 -39.27
C GLY A 20 1.54 -5.91 -38.19
N GLY A 21 1.08 -5.90 -36.93
CA GLY A 21 1.53 -6.83 -35.88
C GLY A 21 0.59 -8.04 -35.81
N PRO A 22 1.02 -9.20 -35.27
CA PRO A 22 0.36 -10.48 -35.53
C PRO A 22 -0.96 -10.68 -34.77
N VAL A 23 -1.89 -11.29 -35.49
CA VAL A 23 -3.30 -11.55 -35.17
C VAL A 23 -3.47 -12.68 -34.15
N TYR A 24 -4.20 -12.40 -33.06
CA TYR A 24 -4.79 -13.41 -32.18
C TYR A 24 -6.08 -13.99 -32.79
N PHE A 25 -6.11 -15.30 -32.98
CA PHE A 25 -7.29 -16.07 -33.35
C PHE A 25 -8.16 -16.36 -32.10
N ASN A 26 -9.37 -15.79 -32.05
CA ASN A 26 -10.62 -16.56 -31.82
C ASN A 26 -11.84 -15.63 -31.75
N ARG A 27 -12.63 -15.62 -32.84
CA ARG A 27 -13.95 -15.01 -32.90
C ARG A 27 -14.91 -16.07 -33.47
N ARG A 28 -15.84 -16.57 -32.64
CA ARG A 28 -17.20 -17.00 -33.05
C ARG A 28 -17.99 -17.56 -31.86
N ALA A 29 -18.95 -16.76 -31.40
CA ALA A 29 -20.34 -17.13 -31.17
C ALA A 29 -21.08 -15.86 -30.70
N ALA A 30 -21.54 -15.07 -31.67
CA ALA A 30 -22.41 -13.93 -31.42
C ALA A 30 -23.86 -14.39 -31.53
N SER A 31 -24.61 -14.24 -30.44
CA SER A 31 -26.08 -14.20 -30.45
C SER A 31 -26.51 -13.00 -29.62
N ASN A 32 -27.25 -12.11 -30.27
CA ASN A 32 -27.73 -10.79 -29.86
C ASN A 32 -28.07 -10.63 -28.37
N ASP A 33 -27.28 -9.81 -27.67
CA ASP A 33 -27.69 -9.08 -26.47
C ASP A 33 -26.75 -7.88 -26.27
N GLU A 34 -26.97 -6.83 -27.05
CA GLU A 34 -26.07 -5.68 -27.22
C GLU A 34 -26.55 -4.46 -26.40
N SER A 35 -26.86 -4.68 -25.12
CA SER A 35 -27.05 -3.59 -24.16
C SER A 35 -26.46 -3.97 -22.80
N ASN A 36 -25.50 -3.18 -22.30
CA ASN A 36 -24.83 -3.26 -20.97
C ASN A 36 -23.66 -4.25 -20.75
N ARG A 37 -22.74 -4.42 -21.71
CA ARG A 37 -21.39 -4.93 -21.38
C ARG A 37 -20.39 -3.79 -21.23
N THR A 38 -20.32 -3.20 -20.04
CA THR A 38 -19.10 -2.47 -19.65
C THR A 38 -17.93 -3.44 -19.70
N THR A 39 -16.93 -3.15 -20.53
CA THR A 39 -15.71 -3.95 -20.69
C THR A 39 -14.90 -3.99 -19.39
N ASP A 40 -14.18 -5.08 -19.15
CA ASP A 40 -13.25 -5.18 -18.00
C ASP A 40 -12.10 -4.17 -18.21
N LEU A 41 -11.61 -3.56 -17.12
CA LEU A 41 -10.49 -2.61 -17.18
C LEU A 41 -9.19 -3.35 -17.49
N GLU A 42 -8.55 -3.02 -18.61
CA GLU A 42 -7.24 -3.53 -19.02
C GLU A 42 -6.11 -2.76 -18.31
N PHE A 43 -5.99 -2.95 -17.00
CA PHE A 43 -4.97 -2.33 -16.16
C PHE A 43 -4.01 -3.39 -15.61
N VAL A 44 -2.71 -3.13 -15.72
CA VAL A 44 -1.66 -3.94 -15.09
C VAL A 44 -1.09 -3.15 -13.91
N TYR A 45 -1.23 -3.71 -12.72
CA TYR A 45 -0.63 -3.13 -11.52
C TYR A 45 0.86 -3.44 -11.48
N ASP A 46 1.67 -2.39 -11.35
CA ASP A 46 3.10 -2.45 -11.14
C ASP A 46 3.53 -1.31 -10.17
N ASP A 47 4.78 -1.29 -9.73
CA ASP A 47 5.29 -0.23 -8.84
C ASP A 47 5.31 1.13 -9.53
N THR A 48 5.54 1.20 -10.84
CA THR A 48 5.56 2.46 -11.59
C THR A 48 4.86 2.31 -12.94
N ASP A 49 4.51 3.43 -13.56
CA ASP A 49 4.08 3.45 -14.96
C ASP A 49 5.31 3.36 -15.89
N ILE A 50 5.10 3.53 -17.20
CA ILE A 50 6.17 3.64 -18.20
C ILE A 50 7.08 4.85 -17.92
N HIS A 51 8.36 4.71 -18.24
CA HIS A 51 9.39 5.74 -17.98
C HIS A 51 8.98 7.13 -18.52
N ALA A 52 8.44 7.21 -19.74
CA ALA A 52 7.97 8.46 -20.32
C ALA A 52 6.90 9.18 -19.47
N ASN A 53 5.93 8.42 -18.92
CA ASN A 53 4.88 8.99 -18.07
C ASN A 53 5.46 9.46 -16.73
N GLU A 54 6.39 8.70 -16.14
CA GLU A 54 7.04 9.08 -14.88
C GLU A 54 7.92 10.33 -15.01
N VAL A 55 8.56 10.54 -16.16
CA VAL A 55 9.28 11.78 -16.48
C VAL A 55 8.30 12.94 -16.73
N ALA A 56 7.21 12.70 -17.46
CA ALA A 56 6.19 13.72 -17.72
C ALA A 56 5.53 14.23 -16.42
N GLU A 57 5.33 13.37 -15.41
CA GLU A 57 4.72 13.74 -14.12
C GLU A 57 5.59 14.72 -13.31
N LEU A 58 6.90 14.78 -13.57
CA LEU A 58 7.83 15.72 -12.91
C LEU A 58 7.44 17.19 -13.16
N TYR A 59 7.03 17.50 -14.39
CA TYR A 59 6.74 18.85 -14.84
C TYR A 59 5.23 19.15 -14.80
N SER A 60 4.89 20.33 -14.31
CA SER A 60 3.55 20.92 -14.46
C SER A 60 3.48 21.61 -15.81
N TYR A 61 2.29 21.74 -16.40
CA TYR A 61 2.13 22.42 -17.69
C TYR A 61 2.37 23.94 -17.61
N THR A 62 2.38 24.50 -16.39
CA THR A 62 2.81 25.88 -16.13
C THR A 62 4.32 26.06 -16.11
N GLU A 63 5.11 25.00 -15.97
CA GLU A 63 6.58 25.04 -15.97
C GLU A 63 7.20 25.00 -17.38
N GLN A 64 6.38 24.88 -18.44
CA GLN A 64 6.85 24.68 -19.82
C GLN A 64 7.86 25.75 -20.27
N TYR A 65 7.65 27.01 -19.89
CA TYR A 65 8.56 28.11 -20.24
C TYR A 65 9.94 27.98 -19.58
N GLU A 66 10.04 27.28 -18.44
CA GLU A 66 11.29 27.09 -17.73
C GLU A 66 12.24 26.13 -18.45
N LEU A 67 11.71 25.23 -19.28
CA LEU A 67 12.53 24.35 -20.12
C LEU A 67 13.42 25.16 -21.06
N GLN A 68 12.86 26.20 -21.66
CA GLN A 68 13.61 27.13 -22.53
C GLN A 68 14.65 27.94 -21.76
N LEU A 69 14.38 28.28 -20.49
CA LEU A 69 15.39 28.94 -19.64
C LEU A 69 16.58 28.02 -19.35
N ASN A 70 16.36 26.70 -19.28
CA ASN A 70 17.45 25.73 -19.10
C ASN A 70 18.33 25.64 -20.35
N LEU A 71 17.71 25.61 -21.54
CA LEU A 71 18.43 25.67 -22.81
C LEU A 71 19.26 26.95 -22.92
N LYS A 72 18.64 28.11 -22.66
CA LYS A 72 19.35 29.40 -22.70
C LYS A 72 20.51 29.44 -21.71
N ALA A 73 20.36 28.88 -20.52
CA ALA A 73 21.44 28.79 -19.54
C ALA A 73 22.62 27.96 -20.07
N PHE A 74 22.35 26.89 -20.82
CA PHE A 74 23.39 26.09 -21.48
C PHE A 74 24.08 26.88 -22.61
N GLU A 75 23.31 27.52 -23.50
CA GLU A 75 23.86 28.32 -24.61
C GLU A 75 24.78 29.44 -24.10
N ASP A 76 24.31 30.21 -23.11
CA ASP A 76 25.09 31.28 -22.49
C ASP A 76 26.40 30.75 -21.86
N GLN A 77 26.37 29.56 -21.24
CA GLN A 77 27.56 28.95 -20.64
C GLN A 77 28.55 28.49 -21.70
N MET A 78 28.05 27.91 -22.79
CA MET A 78 28.89 27.49 -23.92
C MET A 78 29.55 28.69 -24.61
N GLU A 79 28.82 29.80 -24.77
CA GLU A 79 29.38 31.07 -25.25
C GLU A 79 30.47 31.58 -24.30
N TRP A 80 30.23 31.56 -22.98
CA TRP A 80 31.22 31.97 -21.98
C TRP A 80 32.49 31.11 -22.03
N TYR A 81 32.35 29.80 -22.28
CA TYR A 81 33.46 28.88 -22.49
C TYR A 81 34.10 28.98 -23.88
N LYS A 82 33.57 29.82 -24.78
CA LYS A 82 33.99 29.94 -26.20
C LYS A 82 33.88 28.61 -26.96
N LEU A 83 32.85 27.82 -26.65
CA LEU A 83 32.54 26.54 -27.29
C LEU A 83 31.22 26.65 -28.07
N ARG A 84 31.04 25.78 -29.07
CA ARG A 84 29.75 25.67 -29.75
C ARG A 84 28.74 24.90 -28.89
N PRO A 85 27.46 25.30 -28.85
CA PRO A 85 26.43 24.65 -28.04
C PRO A 85 25.90 23.37 -28.73
N TRP A 86 26.79 22.44 -29.07
CA TRP A 86 26.46 21.14 -29.65
C TRP A 86 27.05 20.04 -28.77
N TRP A 87 26.31 19.66 -27.73
CA TRP A 87 26.75 18.69 -26.73
C TRP A 87 27.14 17.34 -27.35
N GLN A 88 26.40 16.88 -28.36
CA GLN A 88 26.63 15.58 -29.00
C GLN A 88 27.95 15.50 -29.77
N ASN A 89 28.45 16.64 -30.26
CA ASN A 89 29.69 16.71 -31.06
C ASN A 89 30.95 16.83 -30.19
N LEU A 90 30.81 16.95 -28.87
CA LEU A 90 31.93 17.06 -27.95
C LEU A 90 32.49 15.69 -27.59
N THR A 91 33.82 15.61 -27.44
CA THR A 91 34.47 14.41 -26.91
C THR A 91 34.08 14.20 -25.44
N LYS A 92 34.06 12.94 -24.96
CA LYS A 92 33.78 12.63 -23.55
C LYS A 92 34.68 13.41 -22.57
N SER A 93 35.94 13.65 -22.94
CA SER A 93 36.86 14.47 -22.15
C SER A 93 36.45 15.94 -22.08
N GLN A 94 35.94 16.51 -23.18
CA GLN A 94 35.43 17.88 -23.19
C GLN A 94 34.13 17.99 -22.39
N GLN A 95 33.22 17.01 -22.54
CA GLN A 95 31.99 16.93 -21.76
C GLN A 95 32.29 16.90 -20.26
N ARG A 96 33.19 16.00 -19.81
CA ARG A 96 33.65 15.95 -18.40
C ARG A 96 34.26 17.27 -17.95
N SER A 97 35.12 17.89 -18.77
CA SER A 97 35.72 19.20 -18.44
C SER A 97 34.68 20.30 -18.25
N ILE A 98 33.61 20.32 -19.04
CA ILE A 98 32.50 21.27 -18.89
C ILE A 98 31.74 20.99 -17.58
N ILE A 99 31.44 19.72 -17.29
CA ILE A 99 30.74 19.32 -16.06
C ILE A 99 31.53 19.75 -14.82
N TYR A 100 32.86 19.54 -14.78
CA TYR A 100 33.68 19.99 -13.67
C TYR A 100 33.68 21.51 -13.50
N LYS A 101 33.75 22.29 -14.59
CA LYS A 101 33.61 23.75 -14.50
C LYS A 101 32.25 24.20 -14.01
N LEU A 102 31.17 23.48 -14.36
CA LEU A 102 29.84 23.75 -13.85
C LEU A 102 29.73 23.40 -12.36
N LEU A 103 30.38 22.32 -11.93
CA LEU A 103 30.49 21.93 -10.52
C LEU A 103 31.20 23.02 -9.70
N ASP A 104 32.35 23.52 -10.17
CA ASP A 104 33.05 24.64 -9.53
C ASP A 104 32.14 25.88 -9.39
N GLN A 105 31.28 26.15 -10.38
CA GLN A 105 30.31 27.25 -10.32
C GLN A 105 29.19 27.03 -9.31
N LEU A 106 28.85 25.79 -8.95
CA LEU A 106 27.86 25.48 -7.91
C LEU A 106 28.37 25.82 -6.51
N GLU A 107 29.69 25.87 -6.30
CA GLU A 107 30.30 26.21 -5.00
C GLU A 107 30.46 27.72 -4.78
N VAL A 108 30.27 28.53 -5.83
CA VAL A 108 30.46 29.99 -5.76
C VAL A 108 29.42 30.65 -4.85
N SER A 109 29.80 31.66 -4.08
CA SER A 109 28.91 32.38 -3.15
C SER A 109 27.76 33.13 -3.84
N ASN A 110 27.92 33.50 -5.12
CA ASN A 110 26.89 34.17 -5.91
C ASN A 110 25.75 33.21 -6.30
N LYS A 111 24.59 33.39 -5.67
CA LYS A 111 23.37 32.59 -5.93
C LYS A 111 22.94 32.58 -7.40
N GLN A 112 23.00 33.71 -8.11
CA GLN A 112 22.56 33.76 -9.51
C GLN A 112 23.44 32.90 -10.42
N LEU A 113 24.75 32.91 -10.17
CA LEU A 113 25.70 32.08 -10.93
C LEU A 113 25.51 30.60 -10.63
N ARG A 114 25.36 30.23 -9.34
CA ARG A 114 25.04 28.86 -8.93
C ARG A 114 23.80 28.33 -9.64
N MET A 115 22.70 29.09 -9.60
CA MET A 115 21.44 28.65 -10.18
C MET A 115 21.46 28.64 -11.71
N LYS A 116 22.26 29.49 -12.36
CA LYS A 116 22.51 29.41 -13.80
C LYS A 116 23.27 28.12 -14.16
N SER A 117 24.28 27.74 -13.38
CA SER A 117 24.99 26.46 -13.54
C SER A 117 24.05 25.27 -13.31
N ALA A 118 23.23 25.30 -12.25
CA ALA A 118 22.25 24.26 -11.96
C ALA A 118 21.22 24.08 -13.09
N ARG A 119 20.76 25.17 -13.72
CA ARG A 119 19.87 25.10 -14.91
C ARG A 119 20.56 24.49 -16.13
N CYS A 120 21.84 24.80 -16.36
CA CYS A 120 22.65 24.18 -17.40
C CYS A 120 22.76 22.66 -17.17
N ILE A 121 23.06 22.23 -15.94
CA ILE A 121 23.10 20.81 -15.56
C ILE A 121 21.74 20.14 -15.75
N LEU A 122 20.64 20.82 -15.40
CA LEU A 122 19.30 20.31 -15.64
C LEU A 122 19.02 20.10 -17.13
N TYR A 123 19.44 21.01 -18.01
CA TYR A 123 19.32 20.82 -19.46
C TYR A 123 20.10 19.58 -19.95
N LEU A 124 21.31 19.36 -19.43
CA LEU A 124 22.10 18.17 -19.75
C LEU A 124 21.38 16.89 -19.27
N ALA A 125 20.86 16.88 -18.04
CA ALA A 125 20.09 15.75 -17.50
C ALA A 125 18.80 15.49 -18.30
N GLN A 126 18.18 16.53 -18.84
CA GLN A 126 17.03 16.47 -19.76
C GLN A 126 17.40 15.94 -21.16
N GLY A 127 18.63 15.49 -21.40
CA GLY A 127 19.01 14.80 -22.63
C GLY A 127 19.23 15.71 -23.83
N CYS A 128 19.56 16.99 -23.59
CA CYS A 128 19.90 17.97 -24.64
C CYS A 128 18.86 18.02 -25.77
N TRP A 129 17.59 18.06 -25.40
CA TRP A 129 16.44 17.89 -26.30
C TRP A 129 16.35 18.88 -27.48
N ALA A 130 17.14 19.96 -27.49
CA ALA A 130 17.18 20.87 -28.64
C ALA A 130 17.99 20.32 -29.83
N GLU A 131 18.84 19.31 -29.58
CA GLU A 131 19.71 18.70 -30.59
C GLU A 131 19.12 17.39 -31.17
N VAL A 132 18.02 16.88 -30.61
CA VAL A 132 17.44 15.57 -30.95
C VAL A 132 16.18 15.70 -31.81
N GLN A 133 15.85 14.64 -32.55
CA GLN A 133 14.68 14.62 -33.44
C GLN A 133 13.59 13.65 -32.99
N SER A 134 13.82 12.87 -31.93
CA SER A 134 12.84 11.90 -31.42
C SER A 134 12.93 11.73 -29.90
N ASP A 135 11.81 11.36 -29.29
CA ASP A 135 11.72 11.05 -27.85
C ASP A 135 12.68 9.93 -27.44
N LYS A 136 12.88 8.94 -28.32
CA LYS A 136 13.78 7.81 -28.04
C LYS A 136 15.24 8.28 -27.95
N GLU A 137 15.66 9.11 -28.92
CA GLU A 137 16.99 9.70 -28.92
C GLU A 137 17.22 10.59 -27.69
N GLN A 138 16.20 11.36 -27.28
CA GLN A 138 16.23 12.16 -26.05
C GLN A 138 16.45 11.28 -24.81
N GLN A 139 15.75 10.15 -24.71
CA GLN A 139 15.89 9.22 -23.59
C GLN A 139 17.28 8.56 -23.56
N ASP A 140 17.82 8.16 -24.71
CA ASP A 140 19.15 7.56 -24.82
C ASP A 140 20.26 8.56 -24.41
N TRP A 141 20.10 9.85 -24.77
CA TRP A 141 21.00 10.91 -24.32
C TRP A 141 20.83 11.26 -22.84
N THR A 142 19.60 11.29 -22.31
CA THR A 142 19.37 11.43 -20.87
C THR A 142 20.07 10.32 -20.09
N ARG A 143 19.95 9.07 -20.53
CA ARG A 143 20.63 7.92 -19.94
C ARG A 143 22.14 8.12 -19.91
N THR A 144 22.75 8.47 -21.04
CA THR A 144 24.20 8.68 -21.16
C THR A 144 24.68 9.88 -20.32
N ASN A 145 23.97 11.00 -20.38
CA ASN A 145 24.32 12.22 -19.66
C ASN A 145 24.22 12.02 -18.15
N VAL A 146 23.18 11.34 -17.65
CA VAL A 146 23.05 11.05 -16.21
C VAL A 146 24.23 10.25 -15.69
N MET A 147 24.71 9.25 -16.44
CA MET A 147 25.88 8.47 -16.03
C MET A 147 27.13 9.33 -15.94
N LEU A 148 27.37 10.20 -16.93
CA LEU A 148 28.48 11.16 -16.90
C LEU A 148 28.36 12.16 -15.73
N LEU A 149 27.16 12.64 -15.44
CA LEU A 149 26.91 13.56 -14.31
C LEU A 149 27.15 12.85 -12.97
N TYR A 150 26.68 11.61 -12.82
CA TYR A 150 26.90 10.83 -11.61
C TYR A 150 28.40 10.54 -11.38
N GLU A 151 29.12 10.07 -12.41
CA GLU A 151 30.57 9.83 -12.36
C GLU A 151 31.37 11.11 -12.01
N ALA A 152 30.86 12.28 -12.37
CA ALA A 152 31.48 13.56 -12.08
C ALA A 152 31.15 14.11 -10.68
N GLY A 153 30.36 13.40 -9.86
CA GLY A 153 30.00 13.83 -8.50
C GLY A 153 28.84 14.82 -8.41
N ILE A 154 28.01 14.93 -9.46
CA ILE A 154 26.89 15.89 -9.49
C ILE A 154 25.81 15.54 -8.46
N PHE A 155 25.53 14.26 -8.23
CA PHE A 155 24.45 13.87 -7.31
C PHE A 155 24.71 14.33 -5.86
N PRO A 156 25.87 14.02 -5.23
CA PRO A 156 26.22 14.55 -3.91
C PRO A 156 26.18 16.09 -3.85
N ALA A 157 26.74 16.76 -4.86
CA ALA A 157 26.77 18.23 -4.91
C ALA A 157 25.35 18.85 -4.95
N PHE A 158 24.40 18.21 -5.64
CA PHE A 158 23.01 18.64 -5.64
C PHE A 158 22.28 18.33 -4.32
N VAL A 159 22.67 17.29 -3.59
CA VAL A 159 22.16 17.04 -2.23
C VAL A 159 22.64 18.13 -1.27
N GLU A 160 23.91 18.54 -1.35
CA GLU A 160 24.43 19.66 -0.56
C GLU A 160 23.78 20.99 -0.95
N LEU A 161 23.61 21.25 -2.25
CA LEU A 161 22.91 22.44 -2.74
C LEU A 161 21.45 22.48 -2.27
N LEU A 162 20.78 21.33 -2.19
CA LEU A 162 19.44 21.22 -1.60
C LEU A 162 19.45 21.63 -0.13
N ASN A 163 20.45 21.22 0.65
CA ASN A 163 20.58 21.60 2.07
C ASN A 163 20.67 23.11 2.23
N ILE A 164 21.57 23.74 1.46
CA ILE A 164 21.78 25.18 1.48
C ILE A 164 20.48 25.92 1.13
N GLU A 165 19.76 25.47 0.10
CA GLU A 165 18.55 26.16 -0.35
C GLU A 165 17.35 25.94 0.59
N ILE A 166 17.26 24.80 1.28
CA ILE A 166 16.27 24.55 2.35
C ILE A 166 16.48 25.55 3.50
N GLU A 167 17.70 25.73 3.98
CA GLU A 167 18.01 26.64 5.10
C GLU A 167 17.75 28.11 4.72
N ASN A 168 18.21 28.53 3.53
CA ASN A 168 17.98 29.87 3.00
C ASN A 168 16.48 30.17 2.83
N SER A 169 15.74 29.21 2.28
CA SER A 169 14.28 29.28 2.11
C SER A 169 13.55 29.51 3.42
N THR A 170 13.88 28.73 4.45
CA THR A 170 13.22 28.80 5.75
C THR A 170 13.49 30.14 6.46
N THR A 171 14.71 30.65 6.28
CA THR A 171 15.13 31.97 6.78
C THR A 171 14.39 33.11 6.06
N ALA A 172 14.28 33.03 4.73
CA ALA A 172 13.58 34.03 3.92
C ALA A 172 12.08 34.11 4.23
N THR A 173 11.41 32.97 4.41
CA THR A 173 9.98 32.93 4.79
C THR A 173 9.75 33.49 6.19
N SER A 174 10.66 33.22 7.13
CA SER A 174 10.57 33.78 8.49
C SER A 174 10.70 35.31 8.49
N ALA A 175 11.47 35.86 7.56
CA ALA A 175 11.65 37.30 7.39
C ALA A 175 10.51 37.99 6.61
N ILE A 176 9.86 37.29 5.67
CA ILE A 176 8.88 37.85 4.75
C ILE A 176 7.53 37.15 4.94
N ARG A 177 6.59 37.80 5.66
CA ARG A 177 5.18 37.38 5.77
C ARG A 177 4.42 37.59 4.45
N LYS A 178 4.86 36.95 3.36
CA LYS A 178 4.16 37.02 2.06
C LYS A 178 2.83 36.27 2.19
N LEU A 179 1.73 36.97 1.92
CA LEU A 179 0.36 36.42 2.08
C LEU A 179 -0.01 35.40 0.99
N ALA A 180 0.67 35.43 -0.17
CA ALA A 180 0.43 34.52 -1.28
C ALA A 180 1.75 33.93 -1.80
N VAL A 181 1.82 32.60 -1.78
CA VAL A 181 2.95 31.80 -2.29
C VAL A 181 2.59 31.30 -3.68
N SER A 182 3.54 31.38 -4.61
CA SER A 182 3.35 31.07 -6.03
C SER A 182 4.49 30.19 -6.57
N LEU A 183 4.32 29.72 -7.81
CA LEU A 183 5.36 28.99 -8.54
C LEU A 183 6.69 29.77 -8.61
N ALA A 184 6.70 31.10 -8.59
CA ALA A 184 7.96 31.84 -8.64
C ALA A 184 8.81 31.67 -7.36
N ASP A 185 8.18 31.38 -6.22
CA ASP A 185 8.84 31.33 -4.91
C ASP A 185 9.65 30.04 -4.69
N SER A 186 9.55 29.06 -5.59
CA SER A 186 10.21 27.74 -5.46
C SER A 186 11.05 27.31 -6.66
N ILE A 187 11.37 28.26 -7.56
CA ILE A 187 12.14 28.00 -8.79
C ILE A 187 13.43 27.23 -8.50
N ASP A 188 14.22 27.70 -7.53
CA ASP A 188 15.54 27.12 -7.26
C ASP A 188 15.44 25.68 -6.75
N LEU A 189 14.55 25.43 -5.78
CA LEU A 189 14.26 24.09 -5.28
C LEU A 189 13.73 23.17 -6.37
N ARG A 190 12.89 23.67 -7.28
CA ARG A 190 12.38 22.87 -8.40
C ARG A 190 13.49 22.45 -9.35
N VAL A 191 14.45 23.32 -9.67
CA VAL A 191 15.60 22.98 -10.51
C VAL A 191 16.43 21.87 -9.84
N ILE A 192 16.77 22.06 -8.56
CA ILE A 192 17.58 21.11 -7.78
C ILE A 192 16.90 19.75 -7.70
N LEU A 193 15.64 19.71 -7.27
CA LEU A 193 14.86 18.48 -7.13
C LEU A 193 14.62 17.78 -8.48
N SER A 194 14.54 18.53 -9.59
CA SER A 194 14.38 17.93 -10.92
C SER A 194 15.64 17.19 -11.36
N VAL A 195 16.84 17.74 -11.09
CA VAL A 195 18.11 17.03 -11.36
C VAL A 195 18.20 15.76 -10.53
N LEU A 196 17.97 15.86 -9.22
CA LEU A 196 17.98 14.70 -8.32
C LEU A 196 16.97 13.63 -8.74
N TYR A 197 15.77 14.04 -9.17
CA TYR A 197 14.74 13.12 -9.66
C TYR A 197 15.16 12.43 -10.95
N ILE A 198 15.64 13.16 -11.96
CA ILE A 198 16.04 12.56 -13.24
C ILE A 198 17.17 11.55 -13.04
N ILE A 199 18.18 11.90 -12.23
CA ILE A 199 19.28 10.97 -11.92
C ILE A 199 18.72 9.71 -11.25
N THR A 200 17.91 9.86 -10.20
CA THR A 200 17.31 8.73 -9.48
C THR A 200 16.42 7.86 -10.38
N GLU A 201 15.65 8.49 -11.26
CA GLU A 201 14.70 7.82 -12.16
C GLU A 201 15.42 7.00 -13.24
N VAL A 202 16.50 7.55 -13.81
CA VAL A 202 17.35 6.82 -14.77
C VAL A 202 18.05 5.65 -14.08
N MET A 203 18.63 5.86 -12.89
CA MET A 203 19.26 4.78 -12.11
C MET A 203 18.27 3.65 -11.78
N ARG A 204 17.02 4.00 -11.46
CA ARG A 204 15.95 3.03 -11.22
C ARG A 204 15.57 2.25 -12.48
N GLU A 205 15.52 2.90 -13.64
CA GLU A 205 15.21 2.22 -14.90
C GLU A 205 16.32 1.26 -15.31
N GLU A 206 17.59 1.65 -15.14
CA GLU A 206 18.73 0.77 -15.35
C GLU A 206 18.73 -0.45 -14.42
N LEU A 207 18.29 -0.29 -13.17
CA LEU A 207 18.20 -1.36 -12.19
C LEU A 207 17.28 -2.52 -12.66
N LYS A 208 16.27 -2.24 -13.49
CA LYS A 208 15.36 -3.28 -14.01
C LYS A 208 16.07 -4.30 -14.90
N ASN A 209 17.11 -3.87 -15.63
CA ASN A 209 17.87 -4.68 -16.57
C ASN A 209 19.37 -4.71 -16.21
N ILE A 210 19.68 -4.77 -14.91
CA ILE A 210 21.05 -4.63 -14.39
C ILE A 210 22.03 -5.66 -14.95
N GLU A 211 21.59 -6.89 -15.24
CA GLU A 211 22.45 -7.96 -15.78
C GLU A 211 22.99 -7.66 -17.19
N HIS A 212 22.33 -6.77 -17.94
CA HIS A 212 22.70 -6.40 -19.30
C HIS A 212 23.13 -4.94 -19.43
N SER A 213 23.18 -4.20 -18.32
CA SER A 213 23.56 -2.78 -18.34
C SER A 213 25.07 -2.62 -18.27
N GLU A 214 25.62 -1.82 -19.19
CA GLU A 214 27.02 -1.36 -19.15
C GLU A 214 27.31 -0.45 -17.94
N TYR A 215 26.27 0.03 -17.25
CA TYR A 215 26.37 0.93 -16.10
C TYR A 215 26.10 0.25 -14.75
N LYS A 216 26.23 -1.08 -14.69
CA LYS A 216 25.98 -1.86 -13.48
C LYS A 216 26.71 -1.30 -12.25
N ASP A 217 28.01 -1.03 -12.38
CA ASP A 217 28.83 -0.54 -11.27
C ASP A 217 28.35 0.83 -10.75
N ASN A 218 27.94 1.72 -11.65
CA ASN A 218 27.38 3.03 -11.29
C ASN A 218 26.06 2.88 -10.53
N VAL A 219 25.19 1.94 -10.93
CA VAL A 219 23.90 1.70 -10.27
C VAL A 219 24.09 1.06 -8.89
N GLU A 220 25.03 0.12 -8.75
CA GLU A 220 25.36 -0.49 -7.46
C GLU A 220 25.96 0.54 -6.49
N ALA A 221 26.93 1.34 -6.95
CA ALA A 221 27.49 2.44 -6.18
C ALA A 221 26.41 3.45 -5.75
N PHE A 222 25.50 3.82 -6.67
CA PHE A 222 24.41 4.74 -6.35
C PHE A 222 23.49 4.19 -5.24
N LYS A 223 23.19 2.89 -5.26
CA LYS A 223 22.39 2.26 -4.20
C LYS A 223 23.10 2.30 -2.84
N GLU A 224 24.40 2.07 -2.81
CA GLU A 224 25.20 2.18 -1.59
C GLU A 224 25.22 3.62 -1.07
N ASP A 225 25.43 4.59 -1.96
CA ASP A 225 25.42 6.01 -1.62
C ASP A 225 24.10 6.44 -0.96
N LEU A 226 22.95 5.92 -1.42
CA LEU A 226 21.63 6.24 -0.85
C LEU A 226 21.39 5.68 0.56
N VAL A 227 22.11 4.64 0.94
CA VAL A 227 22.02 4.04 2.28
C VAL A 227 22.91 4.78 3.28
N ASN A 228 23.91 5.51 2.79
CA ASN A 228 24.80 6.33 3.61
C ASN A 228 24.23 7.75 3.81
N PRO A 229 24.49 8.38 4.98
CA PRO A 229 24.07 9.75 5.23
C PRO A 229 24.87 10.74 4.38
N TYR A 230 24.18 11.75 3.83
CA TYR A 230 24.81 12.89 3.18
C TYR A 230 24.95 14.03 4.20
N GLY A 231 26.08 14.04 4.91
CA GLY A 231 26.28 14.93 6.07
C GLY A 231 25.68 14.31 7.33
N GLU A 232 24.67 14.95 7.92
CA GLU A 232 24.10 14.54 9.21
C GLU A 232 22.95 13.52 9.11
N GLU A 233 22.26 13.44 7.96
CA GLU A 233 21.07 12.60 7.80
C GLU A 233 20.95 11.97 6.40
N LEU A 234 20.12 10.93 6.28
CA LEU A 234 19.78 10.31 5.00
C LEU A 234 18.94 11.26 4.13
N LEU A 235 19.14 11.24 2.81
CA LEU A 235 18.34 12.05 1.87
C LEU A 235 16.83 11.79 2.01
N ILE A 236 16.43 10.53 2.26
CA ILE A 236 15.02 10.17 2.50
C ILE A 236 14.47 10.89 3.75
N VAL A 237 15.25 10.95 4.82
CA VAL A 237 14.86 11.62 6.08
C VAL A 237 14.74 13.12 5.85
N LYS A 238 15.68 13.70 5.10
CA LYS A 238 15.63 15.12 4.73
C LYS A 238 14.37 15.49 3.92
N LEU A 239 14.00 14.69 2.93
CA LEU A 239 12.77 14.91 2.16
C LEU A 239 11.50 14.73 3.01
N LEU A 240 11.51 13.78 3.95
CA LEU A 240 10.44 13.66 4.95
C LEU A 240 10.39 14.88 5.89
N GLY A 241 11.55 15.44 6.24
CA GLY A 241 11.70 16.72 6.93
C GLY A 241 11.04 17.87 6.16
N MET A 242 11.32 18.00 4.86
CA MET A 242 10.65 18.99 3.99
C MET A 242 9.13 18.84 4.01
N VAL A 243 8.62 17.61 3.96
CA VAL A 243 7.18 17.31 4.05
C VAL A 243 6.59 17.79 5.38
N THR A 244 7.30 17.61 6.50
CA THR A 244 6.86 18.11 7.81
C THR A 244 6.89 19.63 7.91
N CYS A 245 7.95 20.29 7.43
CA CYS A 245 8.08 21.75 7.41
C CYS A 245 7.01 22.42 6.54
N PHE A 246 6.65 21.79 5.43
CA PHE A 246 5.53 22.25 4.59
C PHE A 246 4.20 22.12 5.35
N CYS A 247 3.96 21.00 6.02
CA CYS A 247 2.72 20.74 6.75
C CYS A 247 2.56 21.55 8.04
N SER A 248 3.64 22.05 8.63
CA SER A 248 3.62 23.01 9.74
C SER A 248 3.37 24.45 9.28
N GLY A 249 3.44 24.72 7.97
CA GLY A 249 3.37 26.07 7.41
C GLY A 249 4.68 26.85 7.55
N SER A 250 5.77 26.21 7.99
CA SER A 250 7.09 26.83 8.13
C SER A 250 7.75 27.10 6.78
N ALA A 251 7.47 26.25 5.79
CA ALA A 251 7.98 26.38 4.41
C ALA A 251 6.86 26.08 3.38
N PRO A 252 5.88 26.97 3.22
CA PRO A 252 4.71 26.76 2.36
C PRO A 252 5.01 26.81 0.85
N HIS A 253 6.23 27.21 0.46
CA HIS A 253 6.68 27.28 -0.93
C HIS A 253 7.38 26.02 -1.42
N PHE A 254 7.66 25.05 -0.55
CA PHE A 254 8.35 23.83 -0.97
C PHE A 254 7.56 23.05 -2.03
N PRO A 255 8.24 22.59 -3.11
CA PRO A 255 7.54 21.99 -4.24
C PRO A 255 7.14 20.53 -3.98
N MET A 256 6.04 20.33 -3.26
CA MET A 256 5.63 19.04 -2.69
C MET A 256 5.48 17.94 -3.72
N LYS A 257 5.00 18.23 -4.93
CA LYS A 257 4.95 17.21 -5.99
C LYS A 257 6.34 16.62 -6.27
N LYS A 258 7.36 17.46 -6.45
CA LYS A 258 8.72 17.01 -6.76
C LYS A 258 9.38 16.34 -5.56
N VAL A 259 9.18 16.86 -4.35
CA VAL A 259 9.67 16.25 -3.10
C VAL A 259 9.11 14.83 -2.93
N LEU A 260 7.80 14.65 -3.10
CA LEU A 260 7.13 13.34 -2.92
C LEU A 260 7.48 12.36 -4.03
N LEU A 261 7.60 12.82 -5.28
CA LEU A 261 8.04 12.00 -6.39
C LEU A 261 9.48 11.50 -6.15
N LEU A 262 10.41 12.38 -5.81
CA LEU A 262 11.79 12.00 -5.49
C LEU A 262 11.86 11.04 -4.30
N LEU A 263 11.17 11.36 -3.21
CA LEU A 263 11.09 10.51 -2.01
C LEU A 263 10.62 9.09 -2.36
N TRP A 264 9.59 8.98 -3.20
CA TRP A 264 9.08 7.70 -3.65
C TRP A 264 10.11 6.91 -4.48
N LYS A 265 10.78 7.56 -5.44
CA LYS A 265 11.78 6.89 -6.27
C LYS A 265 13.00 6.47 -5.47
N LEU A 266 13.46 7.29 -4.52
CA LEU A 266 14.56 6.93 -3.63
C LEU A 266 14.23 5.68 -2.80
N ILE A 267 13.02 5.57 -2.24
CA ILE A 267 12.58 4.36 -1.52
C ILE A 267 12.57 3.13 -2.45
N LEU A 268 12.15 3.28 -3.71
CA LEU A 268 12.16 2.19 -4.68
C LEU A 268 13.58 1.72 -5.03
N VAL A 269 14.53 2.65 -5.17
CA VAL A 269 15.93 2.31 -5.47
C VAL A 269 16.65 1.72 -4.25
N SER A 270 16.47 2.32 -3.07
CA SER A 270 17.19 1.91 -1.86
C SER A 270 16.66 0.63 -1.23
N LEU A 271 15.33 0.48 -1.14
CA LEU A 271 14.70 -0.68 -0.51
C LEU A 271 14.21 -1.72 -1.52
N GLY A 272 13.89 -1.31 -2.75
CA GLY A 272 13.34 -2.17 -3.80
C GLY A 272 11.81 -2.16 -3.90
N GLY A 273 11.32 -2.63 -5.04
CA GLY A 273 9.89 -2.76 -5.36
C GLY A 273 9.24 -4.08 -4.91
N ILE A 274 8.16 -4.47 -5.57
CA ILE A 274 7.37 -5.69 -5.36
C ILE A 274 8.21 -6.93 -5.59
N ASP A 275 9.05 -6.96 -6.64
CA ASP A 275 9.88 -8.12 -6.96
C ASP A 275 11.01 -8.29 -5.94
N ALA A 276 11.68 -7.20 -5.55
CA ALA A 276 12.67 -7.22 -4.46
C ALA A 276 12.04 -7.69 -3.14
N LEU A 277 10.84 -7.20 -2.80
CA LEU A 277 10.07 -7.66 -1.63
C LEU A 277 9.71 -9.15 -1.72
N ARG A 278 9.47 -9.68 -2.93
CA ARG A 278 9.17 -11.11 -3.14
C ARG A 278 10.42 -11.94 -2.85
N GLU A 279 11.57 -11.53 -3.39
CA GLU A 279 12.83 -12.25 -3.20
C GLU A 279 13.34 -12.16 -1.76
N LEU A 280 13.35 -10.97 -1.15
CA LEU A 280 13.71 -10.81 0.26
C LEU A 280 12.80 -11.64 1.18
N LYS A 281 11.50 -11.72 0.88
CA LYS A 281 10.58 -12.56 1.65
C LYS A 281 10.86 -14.05 1.47
N LYS A 282 11.30 -14.48 0.30
CA LYS A 282 11.74 -15.85 0.08
C LYS A 282 12.99 -16.13 0.92
N GLN A 283 14.02 -15.28 0.82
CA GLN A 283 15.26 -15.38 1.59
C GLN A 283 15.01 -15.43 3.10
N TYR A 284 14.26 -14.48 3.67
CA TYR A 284 13.97 -14.46 5.11
C TYR A 284 13.15 -15.66 5.60
N ARG A 285 12.40 -16.32 4.71
CA ARG A 285 11.69 -17.56 5.04
C ARG A 285 12.62 -18.75 5.03
N GLU A 286 13.56 -18.82 4.09
CA GLU A 286 14.61 -19.85 4.05
C GLU A 286 15.47 -19.76 5.31
N GLU A 287 15.93 -18.55 5.67
CA GLU A 287 16.68 -18.28 6.90
C GLU A 287 15.92 -18.69 8.18
N ALA A 288 14.58 -18.60 8.16
CA ALA A 288 13.72 -19.00 9.27
C ALA A 288 13.27 -20.48 9.21
N GLY A 289 13.77 -21.28 8.26
CA GLY A 289 13.40 -22.69 8.10
C GLY A 289 11.94 -22.90 7.67
N LEU A 290 11.32 -21.92 7.00
CA LEU A 290 9.92 -21.95 6.57
C LEU A 290 9.78 -22.24 5.07
N ASP A 291 8.70 -22.91 4.68
CA ASP A 291 8.38 -23.18 3.26
C ASP A 291 8.28 -21.89 2.42
N THR A 292 8.96 -21.89 1.27
CA THR A 292 9.08 -20.75 0.36
C THR A 292 8.04 -20.73 -0.75
N GLN A 293 7.40 -21.86 -1.04
CA GLN A 293 6.42 -21.96 -2.11
C GLN A 293 5.10 -21.27 -1.70
N GLN A 294 4.97 -19.99 -2.05
CA GLN A 294 3.76 -19.22 -1.82
C GLN A 294 3.16 -18.67 -3.11
N GLU A 295 1.85 -18.84 -3.24
CA GLU A 295 1.03 -18.14 -4.23
C GLU A 295 1.15 -16.62 -4.06
N ASP A 296 1.59 -15.91 -5.10
CA ASP A 296 1.58 -14.45 -5.11
C ASP A 296 0.14 -13.94 -5.31
N THR A 297 -0.31 -13.09 -4.39
CA THR A 297 -1.65 -12.49 -4.47
C THR A 297 -1.84 -11.64 -5.71
N ILE A 298 -0.80 -10.96 -6.19
CA ILE A 298 -0.86 -10.08 -7.37
C ILE A 298 -0.96 -10.93 -8.64
N GLU A 299 -0.13 -11.96 -8.78
CA GLU A 299 -0.17 -12.87 -9.92
C GLU A 299 -1.48 -13.65 -9.99
N VAL A 300 -1.94 -14.18 -8.85
CA VAL A 300 -3.23 -14.87 -8.79
C VAL A 300 -4.37 -13.91 -9.12
N ALA A 301 -4.33 -12.65 -8.65
CA ALA A 301 -5.34 -11.65 -8.99
C ALA A 301 -5.34 -11.27 -10.47
N ARG A 302 -4.17 -11.29 -11.14
CA ARG A 302 -4.03 -11.04 -12.59
C ARG A 302 -4.75 -12.09 -13.43
N MET A 303 -4.79 -13.33 -12.96
CA MET A 303 -5.50 -14.44 -13.62
C MET A 303 -7.00 -14.50 -13.32
N MET A 304 -7.51 -13.66 -12.40
CA MET A 304 -8.92 -13.61 -12.06
C MET A 304 -9.71 -12.70 -13.01
N ARG A 305 -10.93 -13.10 -13.36
CA ARG A 305 -11.88 -12.22 -14.04
C ARG A 305 -12.57 -11.28 -13.05
N ALA A 306 -12.82 -10.03 -13.43
CA ALA A 306 -13.67 -9.14 -12.65
C ALA A 306 -15.10 -9.69 -12.52
N SER A 307 -15.73 -9.50 -11.37
CA SER A 307 -17.12 -9.90 -11.14
C SER A 307 -18.04 -8.77 -11.54
N SER A 308 -19.20 -9.10 -12.10
CA SER A 308 -20.28 -8.14 -12.25
C SER A 308 -20.65 -7.58 -10.86
N PRO A 309 -20.78 -6.26 -10.70
CA PRO A 309 -21.08 -5.69 -9.40
C PRO A 309 -22.45 -6.17 -8.89
N PRO A 310 -22.59 -6.40 -7.57
CA PRO A 310 -23.91 -6.68 -7.00
C PRO A 310 -24.79 -5.42 -7.12
N MET A 311 -26.02 -5.60 -7.64
CA MET A 311 -26.99 -4.50 -7.80
C MET A 311 -27.18 -3.72 -6.48
N SER A 312 -27.12 -2.40 -6.55
CA SER A 312 -27.39 -1.51 -5.42
C SER A 312 -28.87 -1.57 -5.01
N ALA A 313 -29.20 -1.12 -3.79
CA ALA A 313 -30.58 -0.93 -3.37
C ALA A 313 -31.31 0.11 -4.26
N ALA A 314 -30.59 1.12 -4.74
CA ALA A 314 -31.10 2.08 -5.74
C ALA A 314 -31.42 1.39 -7.07
N ASP A 315 -30.48 0.60 -7.62
CA ASP A 315 -30.67 -0.16 -8.85
C ASP A 315 -31.85 -1.16 -8.72
N LEU A 316 -32.04 -1.76 -7.54
CA LEU A 316 -33.19 -2.63 -7.24
C LEU A 316 -34.53 -1.87 -7.23
N LEU A 317 -34.57 -0.67 -6.64
CA LEU A 317 -35.75 0.21 -6.64
C LEU A 317 -36.08 0.69 -8.06
N GLU A 318 -35.06 1.01 -8.85
CA GLU A 318 -35.21 1.45 -10.25
C GLU A 318 -35.71 0.32 -11.16
N THR A 319 -35.20 -0.91 -10.96
CA THR A 319 -35.70 -2.13 -11.63
C THR A 319 -37.14 -2.46 -11.20
N GLN A 320 -37.49 -2.20 -9.95
CA GLN A 320 -38.85 -2.40 -9.42
C GLN A 320 -39.83 -1.35 -9.96
N ASN A 321 -39.39 -0.09 -10.15
CA ASN A 321 -40.16 0.97 -10.80
C ASN A 321 -40.32 0.74 -12.31
N GLN A 322 -39.29 0.26 -13.02
CA GLN A 322 -39.41 -0.13 -14.43
C GLN A 322 -40.40 -1.27 -14.64
N LYS A 323 -40.47 -2.24 -13.72
CA LYS A 323 -41.49 -3.31 -13.76
C LYS A 323 -42.90 -2.82 -13.46
N ARG A 324 -43.07 -1.70 -12.74
CA ARG A 324 -44.37 -1.09 -12.44
C ARG A 324 -44.93 -0.30 -13.63
N ASN A 325 -44.07 0.31 -14.45
CA ASN A 325 -44.48 1.08 -15.63
C ASN A 325 -44.84 0.24 -16.87
N ASN A 326 -44.59 -1.08 -16.87
CA ASN A 326 -44.76 -1.94 -18.06
C ASN A 326 -45.94 -2.93 -18.00
N ARG A 327 -46.98 -2.68 -17.19
CA ARG A 327 -48.20 -3.51 -17.22
C ARG A 327 -49.36 -2.77 -17.90
N PRO A 328 -49.84 -3.23 -19.07
CA PRO A 328 -51.06 -2.72 -19.67
C PRO A 328 -52.31 -3.26 -18.94
N PHE A 329 -53.33 -2.43 -18.86
CA PHE A 329 -54.66 -2.71 -18.30
C PHE A 329 -55.33 -3.98 -18.86
N ARG A 330 -55.85 -4.84 -17.97
CA ARG A 330 -57.05 -5.68 -18.21
C ARG A 330 -57.85 -5.96 -16.92
N ARG A 331 -59.16 -5.65 -16.96
CA ARG A 331 -60.27 -6.08 -16.07
C ARG A 331 -60.46 -7.62 -16.20
N SER A 332 -61.08 -8.45 -15.35
CA SER A 332 -62.18 -8.45 -14.36
C SER A 332 -62.07 -9.79 -13.57
N LEU A 333 -62.51 -10.03 -12.31
CA LEU A 333 -63.90 -10.40 -11.94
C LEU A 333 -64.13 -10.47 -10.41
N MET A 334 -65.33 -10.02 -10.00
CA MET A 334 -66.06 -10.12 -8.72
C MET A 334 -66.13 -11.57 -8.15
N LYS A 335 -66.41 -11.90 -6.88
CA LYS A 335 -67.20 -11.35 -5.73
C LYS A 335 -66.77 -12.18 -4.49
N GLN A 336 -66.73 -11.72 -3.24
CA GLN A 336 -67.88 -11.55 -2.33
C GLN A 336 -67.46 -10.80 -1.05
N SER A 337 -68.44 -10.09 -0.50
CA SER A 337 -68.45 -9.12 0.59
C SER A 337 -68.91 -9.70 1.94
N SER A 338 -68.41 -9.14 3.04
CA SER A 338 -69.12 -8.89 4.32
C SER A 338 -68.26 -7.85 5.08
N LEU A 339 -68.64 -6.57 5.22
CA LEU A 339 -69.49 -5.98 6.28
C LEU A 339 -69.07 -6.51 7.66
N ASP A 340 -68.58 -5.69 8.61
CA ASP A 340 -69.18 -4.45 9.17
C ASP A 340 -68.19 -3.44 9.77
N ASP A 341 -68.53 -2.14 9.69
CA ASP A 341 -68.18 -1.06 10.65
C ASP A 341 -69.40 -0.13 10.70
N PRO A 342 -69.78 0.42 11.88
CA PRO A 342 -69.97 1.87 11.86
C PRO A 342 -69.62 2.58 13.18
N GLY A 343 -68.95 3.73 13.06
CA GLY A 343 -68.81 4.71 14.14
C GLY A 343 -68.22 6.05 13.70
N LEU A 344 -69.01 6.82 12.93
CA LEU A 344 -68.75 8.18 12.43
C LEU A 344 -68.48 9.24 13.52
N GLY A 345 -67.73 10.30 13.18
CA GLY A 345 -67.75 11.56 13.95
C GLY A 345 -66.76 12.68 13.58
N MET A 346 -66.88 13.25 12.37
CA MET A 346 -66.64 14.65 11.95
C MET A 346 -65.30 15.41 12.17
N GLU A 347 -64.79 15.83 11.00
CA GLU A 347 -64.06 17.05 10.55
C GLU A 347 -64.02 18.29 11.47
N TYR A 348 -62.89 19.02 11.51
CA TYR A 348 -62.70 20.25 10.70
C TYR A 348 -61.29 20.86 10.79
N GLU A 349 -60.98 21.65 9.76
CA GLU A 349 -59.76 22.36 9.38
C GLU A 349 -59.21 23.42 10.36
N GLY A 350 -57.91 23.73 10.19
CA GLY A 350 -57.52 25.13 9.93
C GLY A 350 -56.54 25.78 10.90
N GLY A 351 -55.50 26.41 10.36
CA GLY A 351 -55.00 27.69 10.88
C GLY A 351 -53.59 27.69 11.46
N GLU A 352 -52.74 28.53 10.86
CA GLU A 352 -51.31 28.76 11.05
C GLU A 352 -50.97 29.68 12.29
N PRO A 353 -49.69 30.07 12.53
CA PRO A 353 -49.02 30.32 13.84
C PRO A 353 -49.11 31.83 14.25
N PRO A 354 -48.21 32.50 15.01
CA PRO A 354 -46.95 32.14 15.69
C PRO A 354 -46.75 32.78 17.09
N ASN A 355 -45.50 32.66 17.58
CA ASN A 355 -44.70 33.63 18.34
C ASN A 355 -44.22 33.21 19.73
N ASN A 356 -42.88 33.25 19.84
CA ASN A 356 -42.06 33.88 20.88
C ASN A 356 -42.33 33.46 22.34
N THR A 357 -41.35 33.15 23.18
CA THR A 357 -40.00 33.72 23.32
C THR A 357 -39.30 32.93 24.44
N THR A 358 -37.96 32.98 24.45
CA THR A 358 -37.05 32.98 25.63
C THR A 358 -37.06 31.74 26.55
N ALA A 359 -35.92 31.05 26.65
CA ALA A 359 -34.92 31.20 27.74
C ALA A 359 -35.42 30.58 29.06
N ASN A 360 -34.64 29.87 29.86
CA ASN A 360 -33.21 29.69 29.99
C ASN A 360 -33.00 28.39 30.79
N GLU A 361 -31.76 27.90 30.83
CA GLU A 361 -31.05 27.38 32.02
C GLU A 361 -31.88 26.70 33.13
N GLY A 362 -31.53 25.53 33.64
CA GLY A 362 -30.24 24.87 33.75
C GLY A 362 -30.37 23.84 34.88
N ASP A 363 -29.37 22.96 34.97
CA ASP A 363 -28.98 22.16 36.16
C ASP A 363 -30.06 21.26 36.81
N GLY A 364 -29.81 20.02 37.21
CA GLY A 364 -28.60 19.30 37.52
C GLY A 364 -29.04 18.12 38.41
N GLU A 365 -28.27 17.04 38.35
CA GLU A 365 -28.13 16.01 39.39
C GLU A 365 -29.31 15.04 39.67
N LEU A 366 -29.12 13.84 39.11
CA LEU A 366 -28.82 12.59 39.84
C LEU A 366 -29.44 12.43 41.25
N ILE A 367 -30.44 11.55 41.37
CA ILE A 367 -30.72 10.84 42.63
C ILE A 367 -30.85 9.34 42.37
N VAL A 368 -29.96 8.60 43.03
CA VAL A 368 -29.94 7.15 43.22
C VAL A 368 -31.06 6.75 44.18
N PHE A 369 -31.82 5.69 43.86
CA PHE A 369 -32.66 5.00 44.85
C PHE A 369 -32.29 3.53 44.93
N LEU A 370 -31.90 3.13 46.15
CA LEU A 370 -31.60 1.77 46.59
C LEU A 370 -32.80 1.20 47.37
N GLY A 371 -33.16 -0.04 47.05
CA GLY A 371 -33.70 -1.08 47.94
C GLY A 371 -35.21 -1.09 48.22
N PRO A 372 -35.77 -2.15 48.87
CA PRO A 372 -35.14 -3.40 49.34
C PRO A 372 -35.93 -4.69 48.96
N GLY A 373 -35.41 -5.86 49.35
CA GLY A 373 -35.88 -7.19 48.90
C GLY A 373 -36.70 -8.05 49.88
N GLY A 374 -37.12 -9.20 49.33
CA GLY A 374 -37.41 -10.50 49.97
C GLY A 374 -38.82 -10.71 50.57
N PRO A 375 -39.24 -11.96 50.87
CA PRO A 375 -38.77 -13.30 50.42
C PRO A 375 -39.91 -14.31 50.10
N GLY A 376 -39.59 -15.50 49.59
CA GLY A 376 -40.49 -16.67 49.66
C GLY A 376 -40.41 -17.62 48.47
N GLY A 377 -39.76 -18.78 48.66
CA GLY A 377 -39.77 -19.89 47.71
C GLY A 377 -40.71 -21.02 48.14
N TRP A 378 -41.20 -21.81 47.18
CA TRP A 378 -41.68 -23.19 47.36
C TRP A 378 -41.47 -24.00 46.05
N ASN A 379 -40.61 -25.01 46.16
CA ASN A 379 -40.58 -26.37 45.60
C ASN A 379 -41.17 -26.76 44.22
N GLN A 380 -40.32 -27.52 43.48
CA GLN A 380 -40.56 -28.77 42.70
C GLN A 380 -41.64 -28.76 41.61
N THR A 381 -41.43 -29.30 40.39
CA THR A 381 -40.93 -30.65 40.10
C THR A 381 -40.59 -30.79 38.62
N TYR A 382 -39.63 -31.67 38.34
CA TYR A 382 -39.27 -32.23 37.04
C TYR A 382 -40.45 -32.90 36.32
N TYR A 383 -40.48 -32.79 34.99
CA TYR A 383 -40.94 -33.85 34.09
C TYR A 383 -39.97 -33.96 32.91
N GLU A 384 -39.28 -35.10 32.86
CA GLU A 384 -38.69 -35.64 31.64
C GLU A 384 -39.81 -36.06 30.69
N ASP A 385 -39.63 -35.86 29.38
CA ASP A 385 -40.28 -36.74 28.42
C ASP A 385 -39.38 -36.99 27.21
N GLN A 386 -39.07 -38.27 27.04
CA GLN A 386 -38.38 -38.85 25.91
C GLN A 386 -39.36 -38.93 24.74
N ASN A 387 -39.00 -38.40 23.56
CA ASN A 387 -39.35 -39.12 22.34
C ASN A 387 -38.40 -38.83 21.18
N ASN A 388 -37.73 -39.90 20.79
CA ASN A 388 -36.95 -40.07 19.57
C ASN A 388 -37.91 -40.15 18.38
N GLN A 389 -37.69 -39.37 17.32
CA GLN A 389 -37.82 -39.87 15.96
C GLN A 389 -37.04 -39.03 14.95
N SER A 390 -36.15 -39.73 14.25
CA SER A 390 -35.21 -39.29 13.23
C SER A 390 -35.90 -38.95 11.90
N GLN A 391 -35.62 -37.76 11.35
CA GLN A 391 -35.84 -37.46 9.92
C GLN A 391 -34.52 -37.18 9.20
N LEU A 392 -34.32 -37.94 8.12
CA LEU A 392 -33.15 -37.94 7.24
C LEU A 392 -32.94 -36.60 6.53
N ARG A 393 -31.68 -36.14 6.46
CA ARG A 393 -31.23 -35.11 5.52
C ARG A 393 -31.11 -35.70 4.10
N PRO A 394 -31.52 -34.99 3.03
CA PRO A 394 -31.33 -35.44 1.66
C PRO A 394 -29.84 -35.42 1.27
N GLY A 395 -29.42 -36.50 0.61
CA GLY A 395 -28.04 -36.83 0.28
C GLY A 395 -27.42 -36.01 -0.86
N THR A 396 -26.09 -36.00 -0.82
CA THR A 396 -25.14 -35.53 -1.83
C THR A 396 -25.42 -36.16 -3.20
N PRO A 397 -25.35 -35.43 -4.33
CA PRO A 397 -25.52 -36.02 -5.65
C PRO A 397 -24.36 -36.98 -5.99
N GLN A 398 -24.70 -38.20 -6.41
CA GLN A 398 -23.76 -39.20 -6.91
C GLN A 398 -23.25 -38.88 -8.33
N LEU A 399 -21.97 -39.18 -8.57
CA LEU A 399 -21.31 -39.12 -9.88
C LEU A 399 -21.88 -40.21 -10.82
N ILE A 400 -22.44 -39.80 -11.95
CA ILE A 400 -22.89 -40.70 -13.01
C ILE A 400 -21.65 -41.25 -13.75
N LYS A 401 -21.44 -42.57 -13.68
CA LYS A 401 -20.49 -43.30 -14.54
C LYS A 401 -21.06 -43.39 -15.97
N GLY A 402 -20.55 -42.55 -16.86
CA GLY A 402 -20.73 -42.68 -18.31
C GLY A 402 -19.59 -43.50 -18.93
N LYS A 403 -19.95 -44.56 -19.67
CA LYS A 403 -19.04 -45.46 -20.40
C LYS A 403 -18.23 -44.68 -21.44
N GLY A 404 -16.92 -44.95 -21.48
CA GLY A 404 -16.01 -44.41 -22.49
C GLY A 404 -16.23 -45.04 -23.86
N ASN A 405 -16.21 -44.19 -24.90
CA ASN A 405 -15.78 -44.56 -26.23
C ASN A 405 -14.41 -43.90 -26.44
N VAL A 406 -13.39 -44.72 -26.59
CA VAL A 406 -12.02 -44.32 -26.91
C VAL A 406 -11.98 -44.00 -28.41
N LEU A 407 -11.73 -42.75 -28.75
CA LEU A 407 -11.20 -42.39 -30.07
C LEU A 407 -9.75 -41.97 -29.85
N ASP A 408 -8.82 -42.82 -30.31
CA ASP A 408 -7.39 -42.56 -30.29
C ASP A 408 -7.06 -41.39 -31.22
N PHE A 409 -6.58 -40.29 -30.64
CA PHE A 409 -5.86 -39.24 -31.35
C PHE A 409 -4.51 -39.03 -30.67
N PHE A 410 -3.44 -39.44 -31.35
CA PHE A 410 -2.05 -39.22 -30.96
C PHE A 410 -1.76 -37.71 -30.87
N PHE A 411 -1.64 -37.17 -29.65
CA PHE A 411 -1.08 -35.83 -29.41
C PHE A 411 -0.22 -35.78 -28.13
N CYS A 412 0.83 -34.96 -28.21
CA CYS A 412 1.97 -34.79 -27.31
C CYS A 412 1.64 -34.72 -25.79
N THR A 413 2.37 -35.50 -24.97
CA THR A 413 2.22 -35.65 -23.51
C THR A 413 2.43 -34.37 -22.70
N SER A 414 3.09 -33.35 -23.25
CA SER A 414 3.36 -32.06 -22.57
C SER A 414 2.12 -31.17 -22.48
N CYS A 415 1.25 -31.20 -23.51
CA CYS A 415 0.07 -30.34 -23.59
C CYS A 415 -1.08 -30.85 -22.70
N ILE A 416 -1.14 -32.17 -22.47
CA ILE A 416 -2.18 -32.80 -21.63
C ILE A 416 -2.01 -32.40 -20.16
N ARG A 417 -0.78 -32.24 -19.65
CA ARG A 417 -0.57 -31.75 -18.28
C ARG A 417 -1.09 -30.33 -18.10
N VAL A 418 -0.84 -29.43 -19.04
CA VAL A 418 -1.32 -28.04 -18.98
C VAL A 418 -2.84 -27.96 -19.14
N LEU A 419 -3.42 -28.76 -20.05
CA LEU A 419 -4.87 -28.78 -20.26
C LEU A 419 -5.63 -29.44 -19.10
N ILE A 420 -5.11 -30.52 -18.52
CA ILE A 420 -5.67 -31.16 -17.31
C ILE A 420 -5.50 -30.24 -16.10
N TYR A 421 -4.39 -29.51 -15.97
CA TYR A 421 -4.22 -28.49 -14.92
C TYR A 421 -5.24 -27.36 -15.05
N LEU A 422 -5.50 -26.87 -16.28
CA LEU A 422 -6.53 -25.86 -16.55
C LEU A 422 -7.95 -26.39 -16.32
N ILE A 423 -8.26 -27.64 -16.70
CA ILE A 423 -9.60 -28.22 -16.59
C ILE A 423 -9.93 -28.60 -15.13
N PHE A 424 -8.97 -29.10 -14.33
CA PHE A 424 -9.20 -29.40 -12.91
C PHE A 424 -9.28 -28.14 -12.03
N HIS A 425 -8.62 -27.02 -12.39
CA HIS A 425 -8.68 -25.77 -11.63
C HIS A 425 -9.93 -24.91 -11.90
N LEU A 426 -10.76 -25.25 -12.89
CA LEU A 426 -11.99 -24.51 -13.20
C LEU A 426 -13.14 -24.75 -12.20
N SER A 427 -12.96 -25.63 -11.20
CA SER A 427 -14.00 -25.98 -10.20
C SER A 427 -13.59 -25.72 -8.74
N GLY A 428 -12.46 -25.03 -8.49
CA GLY A 428 -11.97 -24.67 -7.16
C GLY A 428 -11.61 -23.19 -7.02
N LEU A 429 -11.45 -22.71 -5.78
CA LEU A 429 -10.84 -21.40 -5.54
C LEU A 429 -9.40 -21.40 -6.07
N PRO A 430 -8.88 -20.28 -6.58
CA PRO A 430 -7.49 -20.17 -7.04
C PRO A 430 -6.49 -20.09 -5.87
N TRP A 431 -6.93 -20.48 -4.67
CA TRP A 431 -6.18 -20.39 -3.44
C TRP A 431 -6.15 -21.75 -2.77
N THR A 432 -4.98 -22.19 -2.35
CA THR A 432 -4.87 -23.22 -1.31
C THR A 432 -5.55 -22.73 -0.01
N PRO A 433 -6.11 -23.58 0.86
CA PRO A 433 -6.51 -23.13 2.21
C PRO A 433 -5.29 -22.76 3.07
N LYS A 434 -5.48 -22.02 4.17
CA LYS A 434 -4.44 -21.78 5.20
C LYS A 434 -5.01 -22.03 6.58
N VAL A 435 -4.22 -22.65 7.45
CA VAL A 435 -4.56 -22.92 8.85
C VAL A 435 -3.43 -22.38 9.73
N ARG A 436 -3.75 -21.70 10.84
CA ARG A 436 -2.74 -21.31 11.85
C ARG A 436 -2.70 -22.33 12.97
N GLN A 437 -1.63 -22.31 13.75
CA GLN A 437 -1.52 -23.10 14.98
C GLN A 437 -2.71 -22.90 15.91
N LYS A 438 -3.09 -21.64 16.19
CA LYS A 438 -4.26 -21.32 17.02
C LYS A 438 -5.55 -21.97 16.52
N ASP A 439 -5.73 -22.10 15.21
CA ASP A 439 -6.93 -22.70 14.62
C ASP A 439 -6.95 -24.24 14.84
N VAL A 440 -5.77 -24.88 14.95
CA VAL A 440 -5.60 -26.30 15.35
C VAL A 440 -5.86 -26.46 16.85
N ASP A 441 -5.28 -25.57 17.66
CA ASP A 441 -5.42 -25.60 19.12
C ASP A 441 -6.90 -25.46 19.51
N THR A 442 -7.63 -24.51 18.92
CA THR A 442 -9.07 -24.35 19.15
C THR A 442 -9.88 -25.56 18.67
N PHE A 443 -9.51 -26.17 17.53
CA PHE A 443 -10.18 -27.38 17.04
C PHE A 443 -10.01 -28.54 18.03
N LEU A 444 -8.79 -28.74 18.54
CA LEU A 444 -8.49 -29.76 19.54
C LEU A 444 -9.18 -29.47 20.87
N GLU A 445 -9.20 -28.23 21.34
CA GLU A 445 -9.86 -27.83 22.58
C GLU A 445 -11.36 -28.12 22.51
N VAL A 446 -12.03 -27.74 21.42
CA VAL A 446 -13.46 -28.04 21.21
C VAL A 446 -13.71 -29.53 21.13
N ALA A 447 -12.85 -30.29 20.42
CA ALA A 447 -13.00 -31.74 20.31
C ALA A 447 -12.77 -32.45 21.65
N ARG A 448 -11.72 -32.11 22.40
CA ARG A 448 -11.40 -32.66 23.72
C ARG A 448 -12.50 -32.34 24.72
N MET A 449 -13.00 -31.11 24.74
CA MET A 449 -14.14 -30.77 25.58
C MET A 449 -15.40 -31.57 25.23
N LYS A 450 -15.65 -31.80 23.94
CA LYS A 450 -16.84 -32.54 23.49
C LYS A 450 -16.77 -34.03 23.78
N PHE A 451 -15.61 -34.67 23.58
CA PHE A 451 -15.48 -36.13 23.63
C PHE A 451 -14.83 -36.65 24.92
N VAL A 452 -13.93 -35.86 25.52
CA VAL A 452 -13.18 -36.22 26.73
C VAL A 452 -13.69 -35.45 27.95
N GLY A 453 -14.30 -34.27 27.76
CA GLY A 453 -14.82 -33.44 28.85
C GLY A 453 -13.76 -32.63 29.60
N TYR A 454 -12.51 -32.60 29.10
CA TYR A 454 -11.38 -31.98 29.80
C TYR A 454 -10.52 -31.12 28.86
N LYS A 455 -9.95 -30.03 29.40
CA LYS A 455 -8.95 -29.18 28.71
C LYS A 455 -7.55 -29.52 29.21
N LEU A 456 -6.71 -30.12 28.36
CA LEU A 456 -5.28 -30.20 28.63
C LEU A 456 -4.63 -28.86 28.30
N GLN A 457 -4.18 -28.13 29.32
CA GLN A 457 -3.42 -26.89 29.13
C GLN A 457 -2.00 -27.22 28.63
N GLY A 458 -1.52 -26.48 27.62
CA GLY A 458 -0.17 -26.63 27.09
C GLY A 458 0.03 -27.78 26.09
N ASP A 459 -0.81 -28.82 26.11
CA ASP A 459 -0.72 -29.93 25.15
C ASP A 459 -1.35 -29.58 23.79
N ARG A 460 -0.54 -29.57 22.74
CA ARG A 460 -0.94 -29.22 21.36
C ARG A 460 -1.03 -30.42 20.42
N GLU A 461 -0.72 -31.63 20.90
CA GLU A 461 -0.50 -32.78 20.03
C GLU A 461 -1.35 -34.00 20.37
N SER A 462 -1.68 -34.22 21.65
CA SER A 462 -2.35 -35.46 22.05
C SER A 462 -3.72 -35.63 21.40
N LEU A 463 -3.91 -36.76 20.71
CA LEU A 463 -5.19 -37.17 20.13
C LEU A 463 -5.86 -38.29 20.93
N ALA A 464 -5.35 -38.59 22.13
CA ALA A 464 -5.85 -39.65 22.98
C ALA A 464 -7.33 -39.42 23.34
N GLY A 465 -8.15 -40.48 23.19
CA GLY A 465 -9.58 -40.43 23.47
C GLY A 465 -10.44 -39.72 22.42
N LEU A 466 -9.84 -39.20 21.32
CA LEU A 466 -10.59 -38.57 20.24
C LEU A 466 -10.96 -39.58 19.14
N PRO A 467 -12.17 -39.49 18.54
CA PRO A 467 -12.57 -40.35 17.43
C PRO A 467 -11.72 -40.19 16.15
N GLN A 468 -11.63 -41.24 15.34
CA GLN A 468 -10.87 -41.25 14.08
C GLN A 468 -11.13 -40.05 13.14
N PRO A 469 -12.39 -39.57 12.93
CA PRO A 469 -12.62 -38.38 12.10
C PRO A 469 -11.93 -37.10 12.61
N ILE A 470 -11.69 -36.99 13.93
CA ILE A 470 -10.96 -35.86 14.51
C ILE A 470 -9.46 -35.99 14.22
N HIS A 471 -8.92 -37.20 14.19
CA HIS A 471 -7.53 -37.47 13.81
C HIS A 471 -7.30 -37.09 12.35
N GLU A 472 -8.21 -37.49 11.45
CA GLU A 472 -8.21 -37.09 10.05
C GLU A 472 -8.33 -35.58 9.87
N GLY A 473 -9.19 -34.94 10.67
CA GLY A 473 -9.34 -33.49 10.74
C GLY A 473 -8.04 -32.79 11.12
N VAL A 474 -7.40 -33.20 12.22
CA VAL A 474 -6.10 -32.65 12.67
C VAL A 474 -5.03 -32.87 11.62
N THR A 475 -4.96 -34.04 11.01
CA THR A 475 -4.01 -34.35 9.93
C THR A 475 -4.21 -33.40 8.74
N THR A 476 -5.46 -33.15 8.36
CA THR A 476 -5.81 -32.21 7.28
C THR A 476 -5.45 -30.76 7.63
N LEU A 477 -5.67 -30.36 8.88
CA LEU A 477 -5.32 -29.03 9.38
C LEU A 477 -3.80 -28.83 9.41
N LYS A 478 -3.04 -29.80 9.93
CA LYS A 478 -1.57 -29.80 9.94
C LYS A 478 -0.99 -29.74 8.52
N LYS A 479 -1.59 -30.45 7.55
CA LYS A 479 -1.17 -30.39 6.13
C LYS A 479 -1.28 -28.99 5.50
N HIS A 480 -2.26 -28.19 5.93
CA HIS A 480 -2.46 -26.81 5.43
C HIS A 480 -1.95 -25.75 6.41
N MET A 481 -1.09 -26.14 7.36
CA MET A 481 -0.53 -25.25 8.35
C MET A 481 0.38 -24.23 7.68
N TYR A 482 0.15 -22.96 8.01
CA TYR A 482 0.91 -21.85 7.48
C TYR A 482 1.45 -21.01 8.63
N THR A 483 2.77 -21.00 8.78
CA THR A 483 3.48 -20.13 9.70
C THR A 483 3.98 -18.88 8.96
N SER A 484 3.56 -17.72 9.43
CA SER A 484 4.01 -16.44 8.89
C SER A 484 5.32 -15.99 9.53
N LEU A 485 6.15 -15.23 8.79
CA LEU A 485 7.35 -14.61 9.34
C LEU A 485 7.04 -13.74 10.57
N ALA A 486 5.91 -13.02 10.54
CA ALA A 486 5.45 -12.21 11.66
C ALA A 486 5.19 -13.03 12.93
N GLU A 487 4.63 -14.24 12.81
CA GLU A 487 4.43 -15.12 13.97
C GLU A 487 5.76 -15.65 14.51
N THR A 488 6.73 -15.94 13.64
CA THR A 488 8.09 -16.31 14.06
C THR A 488 8.77 -15.16 14.80
N GLN A 489 8.66 -13.94 14.28
CA GLN A 489 9.23 -12.73 14.90
C GLN A 489 8.58 -12.44 16.27
N ILE A 490 7.25 -12.45 16.36
CA ILE A 490 6.54 -12.25 17.64
C ILE A 490 6.97 -13.30 18.66
N ARG A 491 7.07 -14.58 18.27
CA ARG A 491 7.48 -15.64 19.19
C ARG A 491 8.89 -15.42 19.76
N LYS A 492 9.83 -14.99 18.92
CA LYS A 492 11.19 -14.66 19.38
C LYS A 492 11.19 -13.51 20.38
N GLU A 493 10.35 -12.49 20.15
CA GLU A 493 10.21 -11.36 21.07
C GLU A 493 9.54 -11.76 22.39
N GLU A 494 8.54 -12.66 22.35
CA GLU A 494 7.93 -13.26 23.55
C GLU A 494 8.92 -14.09 24.36
N GLU A 495 9.85 -14.79 23.70
CA GLU A 495 10.92 -15.58 24.31
C GLU A 495 11.95 -14.68 25.00
N ILE A 496 12.41 -13.62 24.31
CA ILE A 496 13.30 -12.60 24.88
C ILE A 496 12.64 -11.94 26.10
N ALA A 497 11.36 -11.58 26.01
CA ALA A 497 10.64 -10.97 27.12
C ALA A 497 10.44 -11.93 28.31
N ARG A 498 10.31 -13.24 28.06
CA ARG A 498 10.17 -14.25 29.11
C ARG A 498 11.48 -14.54 29.83
N ASN A 499 12.57 -14.61 29.07
CA ASN A 499 13.89 -15.01 29.55
C ASN A 499 14.96 -13.95 29.18
N PRO A 500 14.87 -12.72 29.71
CA PRO A 500 15.73 -11.61 29.31
C PRO A 500 17.22 -11.84 29.59
N MET A 501 17.54 -12.54 30.68
CA MET A 501 18.92 -12.82 31.13
C MET A 501 19.58 -14.02 30.45
N SER A 502 18.82 -14.82 29.70
CA SER A 502 19.33 -16.07 29.10
C SER A 502 19.19 -16.09 27.58
N THR A 503 18.33 -15.23 27.02
CA THR A 503 18.10 -15.17 25.57
C THR A 503 19.00 -14.11 24.97
N LEU A 504 20.11 -14.53 24.37
CA LEU A 504 20.98 -13.65 23.61
C LEU A 504 20.24 -13.06 22.39
N GLU A 505 20.16 -11.73 22.33
CA GLU A 505 19.67 -11.05 21.14
C GLU A 505 20.72 -11.16 20.02
N PRO A 506 20.36 -11.67 18.83
CA PRO A 506 21.29 -11.73 17.72
C PRO A 506 21.70 -10.31 17.29
N PRO A 507 22.95 -10.12 16.82
CA PRO A 507 23.41 -8.81 16.37
C PRO A 507 22.50 -8.26 15.27
N LEU A 508 22.18 -6.98 15.35
CA LEU A 508 21.26 -6.33 14.41
C LEU A 508 21.85 -6.33 13.01
N ARG A 509 21.16 -7.00 12.07
CA ARG A 509 21.51 -6.98 10.64
C ARG A 509 21.21 -5.60 10.09
N GLN A 510 22.26 -4.87 9.71
CA GLN A 510 22.17 -3.54 9.10
C GLN A 510 21.69 -3.62 7.65
N THR A 511 20.40 -3.90 7.46
CA THR A 511 19.76 -3.85 6.13
C THR A 511 19.41 -2.40 5.78
N PRO A 512 19.26 -2.05 4.48
CA PRO A 512 18.79 -0.72 4.10
C PRO A 512 17.46 -0.32 4.76
N THR A 513 16.58 -1.29 5.00
CA THR A 513 15.31 -1.07 5.71
C THR A 513 15.52 -0.77 7.19
N GLU A 514 16.47 -1.45 7.84
CA GLU A 514 16.82 -1.25 9.25
C GLU A 514 17.44 0.13 9.46
N ILE A 515 18.43 0.50 8.64
CA ILE A 515 19.10 1.80 8.66
C ILE A 515 18.07 2.92 8.49
N LEU A 516 17.16 2.77 7.53
CA LEU A 516 16.11 3.75 7.31
C LEU A 516 15.11 3.82 8.48
N TYR A 517 14.71 2.67 9.06
CA TYR A 517 13.80 2.66 10.20
C TYR A 517 14.40 3.39 11.38
N GLN A 518 15.66 3.11 11.72
CA GLN A 518 16.38 3.77 12.80
C GLN A 518 16.45 5.29 12.59
N ALA A 519 16.74 5.74 11.37
CA ALA A 519 16.83 7.17 11.05
C ALA A 519 15.47 7.88 11.10
N ILE A 520 14.38 7.21 10.73
CA ILE A 520 13.02 7.78 10.73
C ILE A 520 12.37 7.72 12.13
N LEU A 521 12.73 6.74 12.96
CA LEU A 521 12.07 6.40 14.22
C LEU A 521 11.75 7.62 15.13
N PRO A 522 12.68 8.57 15.39
CA PRO A 522 12.42 9.68 16.31
C PRO A 522 11.27 10.59 15.89
N ASN A 523 11.06 10.74 14.58
CA ASN A 523 10.07 11.64 13.98
C ASN A 523 8.99 10.89 13.18
N LEU A 524 8.93 9.56 13.28
CA LEU A 524 7.98 8.73 12.54
C LEU A 524 6.53 9.19 12.69
N PRO A 525 6.02 9.52 13.91
CA PRO A 525 4.64 9.99 14.06
C PRO A 525 4.37 11.26 13.25
N GLN A 526 5.30 12.22 13.27
CA GLN A 526 5.20 13.49 12.55
C GLN A 526 5.18 13.27 11.04
N TYR A 527 6.06 12.41 10.53
CA TYR A 527 6.10 12.05 9.11
C TYR A 527 4.79 11.39 8.66
N MET A 528 4.23 10.48 9.46
CA MET A 528 2.96 9.83 9.14
C MET A 528 1.80 10.83 9.10
N ILE A 529 1.73 11.75 10.07
CA ILE A 529 0.71 12.80 10.11
C ILE A 529 0.85 13.73 8.90
N ALA A 530 2.08 14.14 8.55
CA ALA A 530 2.33 15.05 7.44
C ALA A 530 1.92 14.44 6.08
N LEU A 531 2.30 13.18 5.82
CA LEU A 531 1.88 12.46 4.62
C LEU A 531 0.35 12.36 4.52
N LEU A 532 -0.36 12.08 5.63
CA LEU A 532 -1.82 12.01 5.64
C LEU A 532 -2.50 13.38 5.46
N LYS A 533 -1.91 14.46 5.99
CA LYS A 533 -2.38 15.84 5.76
C LYS A 533 -2.31 16.20 4.27
N ILE A 534 -1.20 15.89 3.61
CA ILE A 534 -1.06 16.10 2.16
C ILE A 534 -2.08 15.25 1.38
N LEU A 535 -2.25 13.97 1.74
CA LEU A 535 -3.24 13.10 1.11
C LEU A 535 -4.68 13.65 1.26
N LEU A 536 -5.01 14.24 2.40
CA LEU A 536 -6.31 14.88 2.64
C LEU A 536 -6.49 16.13 1.78
N ALA A 537 -5.47 16.98 1.65
CA ALA A 537 -5.52 18.18 0.81
C ALA A 537 -5.69 17.82 -0.69
N ALA A 538 -5.04 16.74 -1.14
CA ALA A 538 -5.11 16.26 -2.51
C ALA A 538 -6.37 15.41 -2.82
N ALA A 539 -7.18 15.07 -1.81
CA ALA A 539 -8.40 14.30 -2.01
C ALA A 539 -9.39 15.06 -2.92
N PRO A 540 -10.05 14.43 -3.90
CA PRO A 540 -10.93 15.15 -4.84
C PRO A 540 -12.16 15.81 -4.19
N THR A 541 -12.49 15.42 -2.96
CA THR A 541 -13.61 15.99 -2.18
C THR A 541 -13.19 17.13 -1.23
N SER A 542 -11.92 17.53 -1.21
CA SER A 542 -11.47 18.68 -0.43
C SER A 542 -12.12 19.97 -0.96
N LYS A 543 -12.73 20.76 -0.05
CA LYS A 543 -13.24 22.09 -0.38
C LYS A 543 -12.13 23.10 -0.11
N ALA A 544 -11.93 24.07 -1.01
CA ALA A 544 -10.87 25.09 -0.89
C ALA A 544 -10.90 25.92 0.42
N LYS A 545 -12.00 25.91 1.18
CA LYS A 545 -12.12 26.60 2.49
C LYS A 545 -11.61 25.80 3.69
N THR A 546 -11.27 24.51 3.53
CA THR A 546 -10.86 23.63 4.63
C THR A 546 -9.39 23.24 4.62
N ASP A 547 -8.61 23.74 3.66
CA ASP A 547 -7.23 23.31 3.47
C ASP A 547 -6.31 24.12 4.39
N SER A 548 -5.77 23.46 5.43
CA SER A 548 -4.75 24.05 6.30
C SER A 548 -3.39 24.22 5.60
N ILE A 549 -3.23 23.65 4.41
CA ILE A 549 -2.00 23.65 3.60
C ILE A 549 -2.34 23.88 2.13
N ASN A 550 -1.56 24.69 1.42
CA ASN A 550 -1.76 24.99 0.00
C ASN A 550 -0.87 24.12 -0.88
N ILE A 551 -1.31 22.91 -1.22
CA ILE A 551 -0.58 22.00 -2.12
C ILE A 551 -0.54 22.46 -3.58
N LEU A 552 -1.24 23.55 -3.93
CA LEU A 552 -1.33 24.04 -5.31
C LEU A 552 -0.37 25.19 -5.62
N ALA A 553 0.43 25.62 -4.63
CA ALA A 553 1.42 26.68 -4.81
C ALA A 553 2.38 26.41 -5.99
N ASP A 554 2.64 25.14 -6.29
CA ASP A 554 3.56 24.68 -7.35
C ASP A 554 2.92 24.56 -8.75
N VAL A 555 1.67 24.98 -8.90
CA VAL A 555 0.97 24.95 -10.18
C VAL A 555 0.40 26.32 -10.51
N LEU A 556 0.00 27.08 -9.49
CA LEU A 556 -0.63 28.37 -9.67
C LEU A 556 0.38 29.40 -10.23
N PRO A 557 0.10 30.00 -11.40
CA PRO A 557 0.93 31.05 -11.97
C PRO A 557 0.83 32.34 -11.14
N GLU A 558 1.78 33.26 -11.33
CA GLU A 558 1.73 34.59 -10.73
C GLU A 558 0.53 35.40 -11.23
N GLU A 559 0.28 35.35 -12.54
CA GLU A 559 -0.87 35.98 -13.19
C GLU A 559 -1.92 34.94 -13.55
N MET A 560 -3.16 35.18 -13.11
CA MET A 560 -4.27 34.28 -13.41
C MET A 560 -4.63 34.37 -14.90
N PRO A 561 -4.93 33.23 -15.55
CA PRO A 561 -5.20 33.19 -16.98
C PRO A 561 -6.43 34.01 -17.34
N MET A 562 -6.29 34.91 -18.34
CA MET A 562 -7.39 35.75 -18.82
C MET A 562 -8.27 35.06 -19.87
N THR A 563 -7.76 34.00 -20.52
CA THR A 563 -8.48 33.29 -21.58
C THR A 563 -9.12 32.00 -21.07
N VAL A 564 -10.25 31.60 -21.67
CA VAL A 564 -10.96 30.36 -21.34
C VAL A 564 -10.05 29.14 -21.54
N LEU A 565 -9.29 29.10 -22.63
CA LEU A 565 -8.39 27.99 -22.95
C LEU A 565 -7.28 27.81 -21.91
N GLN A 566 -6.63 28.91 -21.50
CA GLN A 566 -5.61 28.85 -20.46
C GLN A 566 -6.20 28.47 -19.09
N SER A 567 -7.43 28.92 -18.79
CA SER A 567 -8.15 28.52 -17.58
C SER A 567 -8.49 27.02 -17.58
N MET A 568 -8.91 26.47 -18.72
CA MET A 568 -9.12 25.02 -18.89
C MET A 568 -7.82 24.23 -18.73
N LYS A 569 -6.72 24.68 -19.36
CA LYS A 569 -5.38 24.10 -19.20
C LYS A 569 -4.97 24.05 -17.73
N LEU A 570 -5.13 25.16 -16.99
CA LEU A 570 -4.82 25.24 -15.57
C LEU A 570 -5.70 24.30 -14.73
N GLY A 571 -7.01 24.23 -15.02
CA GLY A 571 -7.93 23.32 -14.33
C GLY A 571 -7.55 21.84 -14.49
N ILE A 572 -7.12 21.45 -15.69
CA ILE A 572 -6.60 20.10 -15.97
C ILE A 572 -5.32 19.84 -15.17
N ASP A 573 -4.37 20.78 -15.20
CA ASP A 573 -3.08 20.63 -14.52
C ASP A 573 -3.21 20.57 -12.99
N VAL A 574 -4.12 21.37 -12.40
CA VAL A 574 -4.44 21.32 -10.97
C VAL A 574 -4.96 19.93 -10.56
N ASN A 575 -5.85 19.35 -11.36
CA ASN A 575 -6.36 18.00 -11.08
C ASN A 575 -5.26 16.95 -11.28
N ARG A 576 -4.48 17.03 -12.35
CA ARG A 576 -3.31 16.17 -12.61
C ARG A 576 -2.33 16.20 -11.44
N HIS A 577 -2.04 17.39 -10.91
CA HIS A 577 -1.17 17.58 -9.76
C HIS A 577 -1.68 16.85 -8.51
N LYS A 578 -2.98 16.97 -8.20
CA LYS A 578 -3.61 16.24 -7.09
C LYS A 578 -3.50 14.73 -7.28
N GLU A 579 -3.75 14.21 -8.49
CA GLU A 579 -3.62 12.78 -8.80
C GLU A 579 -2.19 12.26 -8.59
N ILE A 580 -1.18 13.02 -9.03
CA ILE A 580 0.24 12.66 -8.87
C ILE A 580 0.62 12.63 -7.37
N ILE A 581 0.18 13.61 -6.59
CA ILE A 581 0.42 13.63 -5.13
C ILE A 581 -0.22 12.42 -4.45
N VAL A 582 -1.48 12.10 -4.76
CA VAL A 582 -2.17 10.93 -4.19
C VAL A 582 -1.45 9.63 -4.57
N LYS A 583 -1.00 9.51 -5.83
CA LYS A 583 -0.19 8.38 -6.33
C LYS A 583 1.08 8.24 -5.51
N ALA A 584 1.88 9.29 -5.39
CA ALA A 584 3.16 9.26 -4.67
C ALA A 584 2.97 8.94 -3.17
N VAL A 585 2.08 9.65 -2.46
CA VAL A 585 1.85 9.42 -1.02
C VAL A 585 1.35 8.01 -0.75
N SER A 586 0.39 7.52 -1.56
CA SER A 586 -0.13 6.16 -1.38
C SER A 586 0.93 5.08 -1.62
N ALA A 587 1.87 5.32 -2.55
CA ALA A 587 2.97 4.41 -2.82
C ALA A 587 4.02 4.41 -1.70
N ILE A 588 4.44 5.59 -1.23
CA ILE A 588 5.37 5.76 -0.10
C ILE A 588 4.84 5.01 1.14
N LEU A 589 3.60 5.29 1.54
CA LEU A 589 2.98 4.65 2.70
C LEU A 589 2.91 3.12 2.54
N LEU A 590 2.55 2.64 1.36
CA LEU A 590 2.43 1.21 1.11
C LEU A 590 3.79 0.50 1.10
N LEU A 591 4.82 1.10 0.50
CA LEU A 591 6.18 0.54 0.43
C LEU A 591 6.78 0.45 1.83
N LEU A 592 6.73 1.53 2.62
CA LEU A 592 7.21 1.53 4.02
C LEU A 592 6.49 0.47 4.86
N LEU A 593 5.15 0.38 4.78
CA LEU A 593 4.37 -0.67 5.46
C LEU A 593 4.66 -2.10 4.97
N LYS A 594 5.28 -2.29 3.80
CA LYS A 594 5.68 -3.61 3.30
C LYS A 594 7.09 -3.95 3.76
N HIS A 595 8.03 -3.03 3.58
CA HIS A 595 9.43 -3.20 3.97
C HIS A 595 9.58 -3.33 5.49
N PHE A 596 9.00 -2.43 6.28
CA PHE A 596 9.04 -2.56 7.75
C PHE A 596 8.39 -3.85 8.24
N LYS A 597 7.30 -4.30 7.61
CA LYS A 597 6.66 -5.57 8.00
C LYS A 597 7.53 -6.78 7.69
N LEU A 598 8.27 -6.72 6.58
CA LEU A 598 9.16 -7.80 6.16
C LEU A 598 10.40 -7.85 7.05
N ASN A 599 10.97 -6.69 7.35
CA ASN A 599 12.13 -6.55 8.23
C ASN A 599 11.78 -6.94 9.67
N HIS A 600 10.78 -6.29 10.28
CA HIS A 600 10.24 -6.71 11.58
C HIS A 600 8.77 -6.32 11.81
N VAL A 601 7.95 -7.26 12.25
CA VAL A 601 6.51 -7.02 12.52
C VAL A 601 6.24 -5.86 13.48
N TYR A 602 7.06 -5.65 14.52
CA TYR A 602 6.88 -4.53 15.44
C TYR A 602 7.25 -3.16 14.86
N GLN A 603 8.20 -3.08 13.92
CA GLN A 603 8.43 -1.84 13.17
C GLN A 603 7.20 -1.46 12.34
N PHE A 604 6.57 -2.46 11.72
CA PHE A 604 5.30 -2.28 11.01
C PHE A 604 4.16 -1.87 11.95
N GLU A 605 4.03 -2.52 13.11
CA GLU A 605 2.95 -2.19 14.04
C GLU A 605 3.11 -0.79 14.63
N PHE A 606 4.34 -0.34 14.92
CA PHE A 606 4.63 1.02 15.34
C PHE A 606 4.13 2.05 14.31
N MET A 607 4.56 1.92 13.04
CA MET A 607 4.09 2.78 11.95
C MET A 607 2.56 2.69 11.77
N SER A 608 2.01 1.48 11.82
CA SER A 608 0.58 1.22 11.64
C SER A 608 -0.27 1.86 12.73
N GLN A 609 0.17 1.83 13.99
CA GLN A 609 -0.53 2.47 15.11
C GLN A 609 -0.57 3.99 14.93
N HIS A 610 0.54 4.60 14.53
CA HIS A 610 0.57 6.05 14.25
C HIS A 610 -0.32 6.45 13.07
N LEU A 611 -0.38 5.65 12.00
CA LEU A 611 -1.32 5.89 10.90
C LEU A 611 -2.78 5.81 11.35
N VAL A 612 -3.12 4.82 12.17
CA VAL A 612 -4.49 4.65 12.69
C VAL A 612 -4.85 5.82 13.62
N PHE A 613 -3.95 6.21 14.53
CA PHE A 613 -4.11 7.35 15.42
C PHE A 613 -4.27 8.67 14.66
N ALA A 614 -3.51 8.86 13.57
CA ALA A 614 -3.61 10.00 12.67
C ALA A 614 -4.81 9.95 11.71
N ASN A 615 -5.83 9.13 12.00
CA ASN A 615 -7.08 9.05 11.24
C ASN A 615 -6.94 8.58 9.77
N CYS A 616 -5.95 7.72 9.47
CA CYS A 616 -5.77 7.17 8.12
C CYS A 616 -7.01 6.39 7.63
N ILE A 617 -7.62 5.57 8.50
CA ILE A 617 -8.79 4.74 8.14
C ILE A 617 -9.98 5.60 7.66
N PRO A 618 -10.50 6.55 8.45
CA PRO A 618 -11.60 7.41 7.98
C PRO A 618 -11.19 8.27 6.78
N LEU A 619 -9.93 8.69 6.67
CA LEU A 619 -9.43 9.43 5.50
C LEU A 619 -9.54 8.60 4.21
N VAL A 620 -9.04 7.36 4.21
CA VAL A 620 -9.13 6.45 3.06
C VAL A 620 -10.59 6.17 2.69
N LEU A 621 -11.46 5.97 3.69
CA LEU A 621 -12.88 5.76 3.46
C LEU A 621 -13.54 7.01 2.85
N LYS A 622 -13.22 8.21 3.34
CA LYS A 622 -13.70 9.47 2.77
C LYS A 622 -13.25 9.63 1.32
N PHE A 623 -12.01 9.28 1.00
CA PHE A 623 -11.49 9.28 -0.36
C PHE A 623 -12.28 8.34 -1.28
N LEU A 624 -12.53 7.10 -0.84
CA LEU A 624 -13.31 6.12 -1.61
C LEU A 624 -14.82 6.44 -1.68
N ASN A 625 -15.32 7.34 -0.83
CA ASN A 625 -16.73 7.74 -0.72
C ASN A 625 -17.19 8.70 -1.84
N GLN A 626 -16.36 8.95 -2.84
CA GLN A 626 -16.72 9.74 -4.02
C GLN A 626 -17.33 8.90 -5.15
N ASN A 627 -17.68 9.54 -6.27
CA ASN A 627 -18.00 8.80 -7.49
C ASN A 627 -16.72 8.15 -8.04
N ILE A 628 -16.44 6.93 -7.58
CA ILE A 628 -15.20 6.21 -7.89
C ILE A 628 -15.04 5.88 -9.38
N ILE A 629 -16.16 5.72 -10.10
CA ILE A 629 -16.14 5.44 -11.54
C ILE A 629 -15.67 6.69 -12.27
N ALA A 630 -16.32 7.84 -12.00
CA ALA A 630 -15.91 9.12 -12.57
C ALA A 630 -14.48 9.52 -12.20
N TYR A 631 -14.02 9.18 -10.99
CA TYR A 631 -12.64 9.42 -10.58
C TYR A 631 -11.64 8.57 -11.40
N ILE A 632 -11.96 7.30 -11.64
CA ILE A 632 -11.10 6.42 -12.45
C ILE A 632 -11.12 6.82 -13.93
N GLU A 633 -12.26 7.26 -14.45
CA GLU A 633 -12.43 7.69 -15.84
C GLU A 633 -11.99 9.15 -16.08
N ALA A 634 -11.47 9.83 -15.05
CA ALA A 634 -11.03 11.21 -15.15
C ALA A 634 -9.86 11.37 -16.13
N LYS A 635 -9.94 12.39 -16.99
CA LYS A 635 -8.98 12.69 -18.05
C LYS A 635 -8.24 13.98 -17.74
N ASN A 636 -7.15 13.86 -16.98
CA ASN A 636 -6.32 14.99 -16.57
C ASN A 636 -4.91 14.90 -17.18
N VAL A 637 -4.82 14.64 -18.49
CA VAL A 637 -3.55 14.55 -19.24
C VAL A 637 -3.73 15.26 -20.57
N ILE A 638 -2.73 16.05 -20.96
CA ILE A 638 -2.63 16.71 -22.25
C ILE A 638 -1.33 16.22 -22.90
N PRO A 639 -1.36 15.13 -23.70
CA PRO A 639 -0.15 14.45 -24.18
C PRO A 639 0.82 15.37 -24.94
N ILE A 640 0.27 16.35 -25.66
CA ILE A 640 1.05 17.33 -26.45
C ILE A 640 1.89 18.27 -25.58
N LEU A 641 1.54 18.41 -24.30
CA LEU A 641 2.24 19.24 -23.32
C LEU A 641 3.16 18.43 -22.40
N ASP A 642 3.13 17.10 -22.48
CA ASP A 642 4.01 16.25 -21.69
C ASP A 642 5.45 16.32 -22.24
N PHE A 643 6.43 16.39 -21.35
CA PHE A 643 7.85 16.33 -21.72
C PHE A 643 8.21 14.88 -22.10
N PRO A 644 9.00 14.63 -23.18
CA PRO A 644 9.71 15.61 -24.02
C PRO A 644 8.95 16.10 -25.27
N MET A 645 7.75 15.58 -25.54
CA MET A 645 6.96 15.94 -26.74
C MET A 645 6.72 17.45 -26.88
N CYS A 646 6.55 18.15 -25.76
CA CYS A 646 6.31 19.59 -25.73
C CYS A 646 7.52 20.48 -26.06
N VAL A 647 8.67 19.87 -26.35
CA VAL A 647 9.90 20.58 -26.75
C VAL A 647 10.56 20.02 -28.01
N ILE A 648 10.24 18.79 -28.44
CA ILE A 648 10.80 18.17 -29.64
C ILE A 648 9.88 18.45 -30.84
N GLY A 649 10.47 18.91 -31.95
CA GLY A 649 9.76 19.16 -33.21
C GLY A 649 8.87 20.41 -33.22
N ASP A 650 8.08 20.54 -34.29
CA ASP A 650 7.14 21.66 -34.47
C ASP A 650 6.04 21.60 -33.41
N GLN A 651 5.97 22.64 -32.58
CA GLN A 651 4.99 22.71 -31.50
C GLN A 651 3.60 23.07 -32.08
N PRO A 652 2.63 22.15 -32.05
CA PRO A 652 1.30 22.40 -32.58
C PRO A 652 0.58 23.45 -31.72
N GLU A 653 -0.17 24.34 -32.37
CA GLU A 653 -0.96 25.34 -31.66
C GLU A 653 -2.00 24.68 -30.76
N LEU A 654 -2.10 25.14 -29.51
CA LEU A 654 -3.08 24.63 -28.56
C LEU A 654 -4.49 25.04 -29.02
N THR A 655 -5.23 24.09 -29.60
CA THR A 655 -6.64 24.27 -29.96
C THR A 655 -7.56 23.57 -28.96
N THR A 656 -8.85 23.94 -28.91
CA THR A 656 -9.83 23.22 -28.08
C THR A 656 -9.95 21.74 -28.46
N GLU A 657 -9.76 21.41 -29.74
CA GLU A 657 -9.75 20.04 -30.25
C GLU A 657 -8.49 19.27 -29.81
N SER A 658 -7.32 19.94 -29.71
CA SER A 658 -6.08 19.32 -29.21
C SER A 658 -6.14 18.88 -27.74
N LEU A 659 -7.06 19.44 -26.94
CA LEU A 659 -7.32 18.98 -25.57
C LEU A 659 -8.08 17.64 -25.52
N GLU A 660 -8.74 17.26 -26.62
CA GLU A 660 -9.52 16.03 -26.76
C GLU A 660 -8.78 14.93 -27.56
N ILE A 661 -7.78 15.31 -28.35
CA ILE A 661 -6.95 14.39 -29.14
C ILE A 661 -6.00 13.62 -28.21
N GLY A 662 -6.09 12.29 -28.20
CA GLY A 662 -5.17 11.40 -27.48
C GLY A 662 -5.80 10.55 -26.37
N HIS A 663 -7.10 10.71 -26.06
CA HIS A 663 -7.79 9.93 -25.02
C HIS A 663 -8.13 8.50 -25.47
N SER A 664 -7.11 7.70 -25.79
CA SER A 664 -7.27 6.28 -26.17
C SER A 664 -7.57 5.38 -24.97
N GLN A 665 -7.13 5.77 -23.77
CA GLN A 665 -7.38 5.02 -22.54
C GLN A 665 -8.69 5.45 -21.87
N SER A 666 -9.49 4.48 -21.45
CA SER A 666 -10.78 4.71 -20.78
C SER A 666 -10.64 5.05 -19.29
N PHE A 667 -9.43 5.03 -18.75
CA PHE A 667 -9.15 5.24 -17.33
C PHE A 667 -7.82 5.96 -17.10
N SER A 668 -7.67 6.59 -15.94
CA SER A 668 -6.42 7.16 -15.43
C SER A 668 -5.65 6.11 -14.64
N TRP A 669 -4.45 5.74 -15.13
CA TRP A 669 -3.55 4.79 -14.46
C TRP A 669 -3.26 5.22 -13.02
N ARG A 670 -2.96 6.51 -12.80
CA ARG A 670 -2.67 7.10 -11.48
C ARG A 670 -3.81 6.87 -10.49
N ASN A 671 -5.05 7.06 -10.93
CA ASN A 671 -6.23 6.97 -10.07
C ASN A 671 -6.53 5.51 -9.70
N VAL A 672 -6.40 4.59 -10.66
CA VAL A 672 -6.54 3.15 -10.40
C VAL A 672 -5.45 2.64 -9.45
N PHE A 673 -4.19 2.99 -9.72
CA PHE A 673 -3.04 2.64 -8.88
C PHE A 673 -3.22 3.17 -7.44
N SER A 674 -3.57 4.45 -7.29
CA SER A 674 -3.83 5.07 -6.00
C SER A 674 -4.95 4.37 -5.22
N CYS A 675 -6.09 4.09 -5.88
CA CYS A 675 -7.20 3.41 -5.24
C CYS A 675 -6.81 2.02 -4.73
N ILE A 676 -6.05 1.27 -5.53
CA ILE A 676 -5.56 -0.05 -5.13
C ILE A 676 -4.59 0.07 -3.95
N ASN A 677 -3.66 1.04 -3.97
CA ASN A 677 -2.73 1.27 -2.86
C ASN A 677 -3.47 1.59 -1.56
N LEU A 678 -4.42 2.51 -1.59
CA LEU A 678 -5.21 2.89 -0.42
C LEU A 678 -6.02 1.71 0.12
N LEU A 679 -6.61 0.88 -0.75
CA LEU A 679 -7.29 -0.36 -0.35
C LEU A 679 -6.32 -1.38 0.27
N ARG A 680 -5.09 -1.48 -0.23
CA ARG A 680 -4.04 -2.36 0.31
C ARG A 680 -3.54 -1.88 1.68
N ILE A 681 -3.36 -0.57 1.85
CA ILE A 681 -3.04 0.06 3.13
C ILE A 681 -4.16 -0.26 4.12
N LEU A 682 -5.42 -0.01 3.76
CA LEU A 682 -6.57 -0.27 4.64
C LEU A 682 -6.65 -1.74 5.05
N ASN A 683 -6.41 -2.68 4.13
CA ASN A 683 -6.30 -4.11 4.44
C ASN A 683 -5.16 -4.40 5.42
N LYS A 684 -3.98 -3.82 5.23
CA LYS A 684 -2.83 -4.02 6.12
C LYS A 684 -3.09 -3.51 7.53
N LEU A 685 -3.69 -2.33 7.67
CA LEU A 685 -3.98 -1.72 8.98
C LEU A 685 -5.01 -2.53 9.78
N THR A 686 -5.99 -3.14 9.11
CA THR A 686 -7.16 -3.76 9.77
C THR A 686 -7.09 -5.29 9.86
N LYS A 687 -6.24 -5.93 9.06
CA LYS A 687 -6.15 -7.40 9.00
C LYS A 687 -5.76 -7.97 10.37
N TRP A 688 -6.63 -8.84 10.91
CA TRP A 688 -6.49 -9.49 12.22
C TRP A 688 -6.48 -8.54 13.43
N LYS A 689 -7.02 -7.32 13.27
CA LYS A 689 -7.13 -6.34 14.36
C LYS A 689 -8.59 -6.02 14.60
N HIS A 690 -9.18 -6.63 15.63
CA HIS A 690 -10.62 -6.51 15.91
C HIS A 690 -11.04 -5.06 16.17
N SER A 691 -10.27 -4.33 16.98
CA SER A 691 -10.47 -2.90 17.25
C SER A 691 -10.59 -2.07 15.96
N ARG A 692 -9.63 -2.26 15.05
CA ARG A 692 -9.54 -1.51 13.79
C ARG A 692 -10.61 -1.95 12.78
N ILE A 693 -11.03 -3.22 12.78
CA ILE A 693 -12.17 -3.69 11.97
C ILE A 693 -13.48 -3.11 12.51
N MET A 694 -13.68 -3.05 13.82
CA MET A 694 -14.85 -2.43 14.42
C MET A 694 -14.93 -0.95 14.02
N MET A 695 -13.80 -0.25 13.98
CA MET A 695 -13.73 1.12 13.50
C MET A 695 -14.22 1.25 12.03
N LEU A 696 -13.93 0.29 11.14
CA LEU A 696 -14.51 0.26 9.78
C LEU A 696 -16.04 0.15 9.78
N VAL A 697 -16.60 -0.61 10.73
CA VAL A 697 -18.05 -0.77 10.89
C VAL A 697 -18.68 0.52 11.41
N VAL A 698 -18.07 1.14 12.43
CA VAL A 698 -18.50 2.43 12.99
C VAL A 698 -18.52 3.52 11.90
N PHE A 699 -17.51 3.58 11.04
CA PHE A 699 -17.46 4.51 9.91
C PHE A 699 -18.34 4.11 8.71
N LYS A 700 -19.22 3.11 8.86
CA LYS A 700 -20.15 2.63 7.82
C LYS A 700 -19.43 2.35 6.49
N SER A 701 -18.28 1.67 6.55
CA SER A 701 -17.46 1.44 5.37
C SER A 701 -18.08 0.47 4.35
N ALA A 702 -18.93 -0.46 4.79
CA ALA A 702 -19.48 -1.50 3.91
C ALA A 702 -20.26 -0.95 2.70
N PRO A 703 -21.17 0.04 2.83
CA PRO A 703 -21.77 0.72 1.68
C PRO A 703 -20.78 1.39 0.72
N ILE A 704 -19.71 2.00 1.24
CA ILE A 704 -18.67 2.66 0.44
C ILE A 704 -17.94 1.60 -0.40
N LEU A 705 -17.43 0.56 0.27
CA LEU A 705 -16.74 -0.56 -0.35
C LEU A 705 -17.61 -1.29 -1.39
N LYS A 706 -18.91 -1.49 -1.11
CA LYS A 706 -19.84 -2.07 -2.08
C LYS A 706 -19.96 -1.23 -3.36
N ARG A 707 -19.95 0.10 -3.27
CA ARG A 707 -19.94 0.95 -4.47
C ARG A 707 -18.62 0.83 -5.23
N THR A 708 -17.50 0.70 -4.53
CA THR A 708 -16.18 0.46 -5.13
C THR A 708 -16.14 -0.83 -5.96
N LEU A 709 -16.95 -1.85 -5.65
CA LEU A 709 -17.06 -3.07 -6.48
C LEU A 709 -17.58 -2.83 -7.90
N LYS A 710 -18.20 -1.67 -8.18
CA LYS A 710 -18.63 -1.30 -9.54
C LYS A 710 -17.47 -1.17 -10.52
N VAL A 711 -16.27 -0.89 -10.02
CA VAL A 711 -15.05 -0.87 -10.82
C VAL A 711 -14.69 -2.31 -11.22
N ARG A 712 -14.72 -2.59 -12.53
CA ARG A 712 -14.47 -3.93 -13.09
C ARG A 712 -12.97 -4.22 -13.24
N HIS A 713 -12.26 -4.22 -12.12
CA HIS A 713 -10.85 -4.59 -12.06
C HIS A 713 -10.61 -5.64 -10.95
N ALA A 714 -10.02 -6.78 -11.32
CA ALA A 714 -9.97 -7.96 -10.46
C ALA A 714 -9.21 -7.73 -9.15
N MET A 715 -8.04 -7.09 -9.21
CA MET A 715 -7.23 -6.80 -8.03
C MET A 715 -7.91 -5.79 -7.10
N MET A 716 -8.53 -4.75 -7.65
CA MET A 716 -9.27 -3.76 -6.84
C MET A 716 -10.44 -4.43 -6.12
N GLN A 717 -11.25 -5.21 -6.85
CA GLN A 717 -12.35 -5.97 -6.26
C GLN A 717 -11.87 -6.96 -5.20
N LEU A 718 -10.75 -7.65 -5.41
CA LEU A 718 -10.21 -8.60 -4.43
C LEU A 718 -9.93 -7.93 -3.08
N TYR A 719 -9.29 -6.75 -3.07
CA TYR A 719 -8.99 -6.03 -1.83
C TYR A 719 -10.25 -5.45 -1.17
N VAL A 720 -11.23 -5.02 -1.96
CA VAL A 720 -12.55 -4.61 -1.45
C VAL A 720 -13.29 -5.79 -0.79
N LEU A 721 -13.30 -6.95 -1.45
CA LEU A 721 -13.95 -8.16 -0.95
C LEU A 721 -13.28 -8.68 0.32
N LYS A 722 -11.95 -8.57 0.45
CA LYS A 722 -11.22 -8.90 1.69
C LYS A 722 -11.68 -8.02 2.87
N LEU A 723 -11.82 -6.70 2.65
CA LEU A 723 -12.31 -5.77 3.67
C LEU A 723 -13.77 -6.05 4.05
N LEU A 724 -14.62 -6.40 3.08
CA LEU A 724 -16.01 -6.77 3.33
C LEU A 724 -16.09 -8.10 4.11
N LYS A 725 -15.28 -9.10 3.74
CA LYS A 725 -15.18 -10.39 4.44
C LYS A 725 -14.83 -10.19 5.92
N MET A 726 -13.88 -9.32 6.24
CA MET A 726 -13.46 -9.08 7.62
C MET A 726 -14.55 -8.42 8.49
N GLN A 727 -15.47 -7.67 7.88
CA GLN A 727 -16.53 -6.95 8.59
C GLN A 727 -17.81 -7.77 8.78
N THR A 728 -18.03 -8.83 8.00
CA THR A 728 -19.32 -9.57 7.99
C THR A 728 -19.74 -10.07 9.36
N LYS A 729 -18.77 -10.44 10.20
CA LYS A 729 -19.03 -10.89 11.58
C LYS A 729 -19.67 -9.81 12.46
N TYR A 730 -19.44 -8.54 12.15
CA TYR A 730 -19.94 -7.38 12.91
C TYR A 730 -21.18 -6.72 12.29
N LEU A 731 -21.50 -7.00 11.02
CA LEU A 731 -22.63 -6.37 10.31
C LEU A 731 -24.00 -7.03 10.60
N GLY A 732 -24.00 -8.16 11.32
CA GLY A 732 -25.21 -8.84 11.78
C GLY A 732 -25.96 -9.65 10.71
N ARG A 733 -27.05 -10.32 11.13
CA ARG A 733 -27.84 -11.23 10.28
C ARG A 733 -28.58 -10.51 9.14
N GLN A 734 -29.16 -9.34 9.40
CA GLN A 734 -29.96 -8.61 8.41
C GLN A 734 -29.12 -8.14 7.22
N TRP A 735 -27.89 -7.68 7.47
CA TRP A 735 -26.97 -7.31 6.40
C TRP A 735 -26.64 -8.52 5.53
N ARG A 736 -26.38 -9.70 6.11
CA ARG A 736 -26.08 -10.92 5.35
C ARG A 736 -27.23 -11.32 4.42
N LYS A 737 -28.46 -11.30 4.92
CA LYS A 737 -29.67 -11.61 4.12
C LYS A 737 -29.80 -10.70 2.89
N THR A 738 -29.57 -9.41 3.06
CA THR A 738 -29.70 -8.41 1.99
C THR A 738 -28.49 -8.35 1.05
N ASN A 739 -27.35 -8.93 1.44
CA ASN A 739 -26.09 -8.88 0.70
C ASN A 739 -25.58 -10.26 0.25
N MET A 740 -26.49 -11.23 0.08
CA MET A 740 -26.13 -12.60 -0.28
C MET A 740 -25.26 -12.67 -1.56
N LYS A 741 -25.54 -11.85 -2.58
CA LYS A 741 -24.69 -11.78 -3.79
C LYS A 741 -23.25 -11.40 -3.47
N THR A 742 -23.04 -10.42 -2.59
CA THR A 742 -21.70 -10.02 -2.14
C THR A 742 -21.02 -11.17 -1.39
N ILE A 743 -21.76 -11.86 -0.52
CA ILE A 743 -21.26 -13.04 0.21
C ILE A 743 -20.85 -14.14 -0.75
N SER A 744 -21.66 -14.44 -1.78
CA SER A 744 -21.32 -15.42 -2.81
C SER A 744 -20.06 -15.05 -3.58
N VAL A 745 -19.87 -13.76 -3.91
CA VAL A 745 -18.64 -13.30 -4.59
C VAL A 745 -17.43 -13.38 -3.66
N ILE A 746 -17.57 -13.06 -2.37
CA ILE A 746 -16.52 -13.30 -1.37
C ILE A 746 -16.17 -14.80 -1.34
N TYR A 747 -17.19 -15.66 -1.34
CA TYR A 747 -17.00 -17.11 -1.33
C TYR A 747 -16.24 -17.62 -2.56
N ALA A 748 -16.47 -17.03 -3.73
CA ALA A 748 -15.86 -17.42 -5.00
C ALA A 748 -14.48 -16.82 -5.28
N LYS A 749 -14.08 -15.74 -4.58
CA LYS A 749 -12.86 -14.99 -4.92
C LYS A 749 -11.87 -14.82 -3.79
N VAL A 750 -12.31 -14.85 -2.54
CA VAL A 750 -11.43 -14.62 -1.39
C VAL A 750 -11.04 -15.95 -0.78
N ARG A 751 -9.77 -16.08 -0.40
CA ARG A 751 -9.25 -17.27 0.30
C ARG A 751 -10.04 -17.56 1.58
N HIS A 752 -10.47 -18.82 1.75
CA HIS A 752 -11.06 -19.31 2.99
C HIS A 752 -10.04 -20.05 3.84
N ARG A 753 -10.33 -20.13 5.15
CA ARG A 753 -9.63 -21.02 6.06
C ARG A 753 -10.60 -22.11 6.50
N LEU A 754 -10.06 -23.27 6.84
CA LEU A 754 -10.86 -24.47 7.10
C LEU A 754 -11.81 -24.31 8.31
N ASN A 755 -11.39 -23.54 9.33
CA ASN A 755 -12.17 -23.31 10.56
C ASN A 755 -12.71 -21.87 10.67
N ASP A 756 -12.67 -21.08 9.57
CA ASP A 756 -13.07 -19.66 9.58
C ASP A 756 -14.56 -19.50 9.29
N ASP A 757 -15.36 -19.35 10.35
CA ASP A 757 -16.80 -19.06 10.25
C ASP A 757 -17.10 -17.56 10.15
N TRP A 758 -16.44 -16.88 9.21
CA TRP A 758 -16.66 -15.44 8.95
C TRP A 758 -18.10 -15.11 8.52
N ALA A 759 -18.84 -16.08 8.00
CA ALA A 759 -20.18 -15.90 7.45
C ALA A 759 -21.29 -16.12 8.49
N TYR A 760 -21.13 -17.04 9.44
CA TYR A 760 -22.17 -17.40 10.41
C TYR A 760 -21.80 -17.11 11.87
N GLY A 761 -20.53 -16.79 12.15
CA GLY A 761 -20.07 -16.32 13.45
C GLY A 761 -20.90 -15.12 13.93
N ASN A 762 -21.44 -15.25 15.14
CA ASN A 762 -22.07 -14.17 15.90
C ASN A 762 -21.19 -13.93 17.14
N ASP A 763 -20.08 -13.20 17.00
CA ASP A 763 -19.33 -12.68 18.14
C ASP A 763 -20.08 -11.48 18.73
N LEU A 764 -21.27 -11.71 19.28
CA LEU A 764 -22.05 -10.69 19.99
C LEU A 764 -21.53 -10.45 21.42
N GLU A 765 -20.62 -11.32 21.91
CA GLU A 765 -20.12 -11.28 23.29
C GLU A 765 -18.83 -10.47 23.46
N ALA A 766 -18.11 -10.16 22.38
CA ALA A 766 -16.88 -9.39 22.46
C ALA A 766 -17.23 -7.92 22.76
N ARG A 767 -16.89 -7.47 23.96
CA ARG A 767 -17.27 -6.13 24.43
C ARG A 767 -16.32 -5.10 23.83
N PRO A 768 -16.78 -3.85 23.57
CA PRO A 768 -15.93 -2.81 22.97
C PRO A 768 -14.60 -2.55 23.69
N TRP A 769 -14.52 -2.79 25.00
CA TRP A 769 -13.32 -2.60 25.82
C TRP A 769 -12.28 -3.72 25.65
N ASP A 770 -12.68 -4.94 25.30
CA ASP A 770 -11.74 -6.07 25.13
C ASP A 770 -10.75 -5.78 23.99
N PHE A 771 -11.20 -5.06 22.96
CA PHE A 771 -10.36 -4.67 21.83
C PHE A 771 -9.40 -3.52 22.12
N GLN A 772 -9.66 -2.72 23.17
CA GLN A 772 -8.75 -1.66 23.60
C GLN A 772 -7.57 -2.23 24.38
N VAL A 773 -7.80 -3.30 25.15
CA VAL A 773 -6.75 -4.03 25.86
C VAL A 773 -5.75 -4.64 24.87
N GLU A 774 -6.22 -5.36 23.84
CA GLU A 774 -5.34 -5.96 22.81
C GLU A 774 -4.43 -4.92 22.11
N GLU A 775 -4.94 -3.72 21.80
CA GLU A 775 -4.11 -2.66 21.18
C GLU A 775 -3.14 -2.02 22.18
N CYS A 776 -3.50 -1.97 23.47
CA CYS A 776 -2.63 -1.46 24.52
C CYS A 776 -1.46 -2.42 24.78
N GLU A 777 -1.73 -3.72 24.90
CA GLU A 777 -0.71 -4.77 25.05
C GLU A 777 0.27 -4.77 23.87
N LEU A 778 -0.27 -4.67 22.65
CA LEU A 778 0.56 -4.59 21.45
C LEU A 778 1.48 -3.37 21.48
N ARG A 779 0.96 -2.20 21.88
CA ARG A 779 1.77 -0.98 22.01
C ARG A 779 2.90 -1.18 23.03
N THR A 780 2.62 -1.79 24.18
CA THR A 780 3.67 -2.11 25.16
C THR A 780 4.77 -3.00 24.58
N CYS A 781 4.41 -4.06 23.83
CA CYS A 781 5.40 -4.92 23.18
C CYS A 781 6.27 -4.17 22.17
N VAL A 782 5.65 -3.29 21.39
CA VAL A 782 6.34 -2.44 20.40
C VAL A 782 7.28 -1.44 21.07
N ASP A 783 6.84 -0.80 22.15
CA ASP A 783 7.65 0.16 22.90
C ASP A 783 8.84 -0.54 23.56
N GLN A 784 8.64 -1.72 24.16
CA GLN A 784 9.73 -2.54 24.71
C GLN A 784 10.75 -2.92 23.63
N PHE A 785 10.28 -3.38 22.48
CA PHE A 785 11.12 -3.70 21.33
C PHE A 785 11.95 -2.49 20.86
N ASN A 786 11.32 -1.34 20.67
CA ASN A 786 12.00 -0.14 20.18
C ASN A 786 12.99 0.41 21.20
N ASN A 787 12.62 0.44 22.48
CA ASN A 787 13.51 0.89 23.55
C ASN A 787 14.74 -0.01 23.67
N ARG A 788 14.54 -1.33 23.56
CA ARG A 788 15.62 -2.31 23.67
C ARG A 788 16.61 -2.24 22.51
N ARG A 789 16.15 -1.96 21.28
CA ARG A 789 16.98 -1.95 20.07
C ARG A 789 17.54 -0.60 19.68
N TYR A 790 16.83 0.50 19.96
CA TYR A 790 17.16 1.82 19.41
C TYR A 790 17.37 2.90 20.47
N SER A 791 17.12 2.62 21.76
CA SER A 791 17.38 3.59 22.81
C SER A 791 18.87 3.63 23.16
N ASN A 792 19.41 4.83 23.33
CA ASN A 792 20.79 5.06 23.80
C ASN A 792 20.93 4.96 25.33
N ILE A 793 19.94 4.39 26.03
CA ILE A 793 20.02 4.17 27.48
C ILE A 793 21.06 3.08 27.72
N PRO A 794 22.11 3.32 28.53
CA PRO A 794 23.08 2.29 28.88
C PRO A 794 22.35 1.08 29.43
N ARG A 795 22.56 -0.09 28.83
CA ARG A 795 22.13 -1.35 29.43
C ARG A 795 22.97 -1.53 30.70
N ASP A 796 22.31 -1.92 31.78
CA ASP A 796 23.00 -2.25 33.03
C ASP A 796 23.90 -3.46 32.73
N GLU A 797 25.21 -3.34 32.95
CA GLU A 797 26.17 -4.43 32.67
C GLU A 797 25.82 -5.70 33.48
N GLU A 798 25.16 -5.54 34.63
CA GLU A 798 24.65 -6.64 35.46
C GLU A 798 23.40 -7.33 34.88
N MET A 799 22.73 -6.74 33.88
CA MET A 799 21.53 -7.28 33.21
C MET A 799 21.79 -7.80 31.79
N GLU A 800 23.06 -7.92 31.37
CA GLU A 800 23.40 -8.57 30.10
C GLU A 800 23.24 -10.10 30.22
N PRO A 801 22.84 -10.79 29.14
CA PRO A 801 22.66 -12.23 29.17
C PRO A 801 23.97 -12.94 29.55
N VAL A 802 23.92 -13.80 30.56
CA VAL A 802 25.11 -14.54 31.00
C VAL A 802 25.38 -15.67 30.00
N ASP A 803 26.65 -15.84 29.63
CA ASP A 803 27.07 -16.97 28.81
C ASP A 803 26.70 -18.29 29.49
N ALA A 804 25.86 -19.10 28.83
CA ALA A 804 25.40 -20.38 29.35
C ALA A 804 26.33 -21.54 28.95
N SER A 805 27.37 -21.30 28.15
CA SER A 805 28.32 -22.33 27.72
C SER A 805 29.31 -22.64 28.84
N VAL A 806 29.18 -23.82 29.46
CA VAL A 806 30.11 -24.29 30.51
C VAL A 806 31.58 -24.20 30.08
N THR A 807 31.88 -24.52 28.81
CA THR A 807 33.25 -24.46 28.27
C THR A 807 33.78 -23.03 28.18
N SER A 808 32.92 -22.06 27.89
CA SER A 808 33.27 -20.65 27.77
C SER A 808 33.38 -20.00 29.16
N VAL A 809 32.41 -20.28 30.04
CA VAL A 809 32.38 -19.79 31.43
C VAL A 809 33.58 -20.28 32.24
N LEU A 810 33.97 -21.55 32.11
CA LEU A 810 35.16 -22.08 32.79
C LEU A 810 36.48 -21.57 32.19
N GLY A 811 36.45 -21.03 30.96
CA GLY A 811 37.58 -20.38 30.31
C GLY A 811 37.67 -18.87 30.58
N ALA A 812 36.64 -18.28 31.19
CA ALA A 812 36.59 -16.85 31.48
C ALA A 812 37.43 -16.51 32.73
N ASN A 813 38.27 -15.49 32.61
CA ASN A 813 39.10 -15.00 33.72
C ASN A 813 38.32 -13.93 34.49
N VAL A 814 37.54 -14.34 35.49
CA VAL A 814 36.69 -13.44 36.28
C VAL A 814 37.50 -12.82 37.42
N GLU A 815 37.60 -11.48 37.45
CA GLU A 815 38.18 -10.77 38.58
C GLU A 815 37.19 -10.75 39.75
N LEU A 816 37.54 -11.46 40.83
CA LEU A 816 36.73 -11.51 42.04
C LEU A 816 36.81 -10.18 42.80
N THR A 817 35.68 -9.72 43.34
CA THR A 817 35.63 -8.52 44.18
C THR A 817 36.43 -8.73 45.47
N GLU A 818 37.01 -7.64 46.01
CA GLU A 818 37.80 -7.71 47.26
C GLU A 818 36.96 -8.19 48.45
N GLU A 819 35.67 -7.87 48.49
CA GLU A 819 34.73 -8.36 49.50
C GLU A 819 34.51 -9.87 49.40
N PHE A 820 34.37 -10.41 48.17
CA PHE A 820 34.26 -11.85 47.97
C PHE A 820 35.55 -12.57 48.36
N LYS A 821 36.73 -12.01 48.01
CA LYS A 821 38.03 -12.56 48.42
C LYS A 821 38.17 -12.64 49.93
N GLN A 822 37.69 -11.64 50.67
CA GLN A 822 37.72 -11.62 52.14
C GLN A 822 36.80 -12.66 52.77
N HIS A 823 35.66 -12.97 52.14
CA HIS A 823 34.66 -13.92 52.66
C HIS A 823 34.66 -15.28 51.94
N TYR A 824 35.69 -15.57 51.15
CA TYR A 824 35.76 -16.74 50.29
C TYR A 824 35.65 -18.06 51.06
N GLU A 825 36.31 -18.17 52.22
CA GLU A 825 36.24 -19.36 53.06
C GLU A 825 34.81 -19.62 53.57
N LEU A 826 34.08 -18.58 53.93
CA LEU A 826 32.70 -18.67 54.39
C LEU A 826 31.78 -19.14 53.25
N TRP A 827 31.97 -18.59 52.05
CA TRP A 827 31.24 -19.01 50.85
C TRP A 827 31.51 -20.48 50.49
N LEU A 828 32.79 -20.92 50.49
CA LEU A 828 33.16 -22.33 50.27
C LEU A 828 32.44 -23.26 51.24
N GLN A 829 32.38 -22.87 52.51
CA GLN A 829 31.77 -23.68 53.55
C GLN A 829 30.25 -23.79 53.38
N GLN A 830 29.58 -22.72 52.98
CA GLN A 830 28.12 -22.68 52.83
C GLN A 830 27.63 -23.24 51.50
N GLU A 831 28.29 -22.87 50.40
CA GLU A 831 27.79 -23.11 49.04
C GLU A 831 28.43 -24.33 48.37
N VAL A 832 29.63 -24.75 48.80
CA VAL A 832 30.34 -25.89 48.19
C VAL A 832 30.37 -27.10 49.12
N PHE A 833 30.76 -26.93 50.38
CA PHE A 833 30.93 -28.06 51.31
C PHE A 833 29.62 -28.49 51.98
N GLN A 834 28.71 -27.55 52.28
CA GLN A 834 27.43 -27.86 52.94
C GLN A 834 26.31 -28.22 51.95
N ARG A 835 26.39 -27.77 50.69
CA ARG A 835 25.42 -28.13 49.65
C ARG A 835 25.89 -29.36 48.88
N SER A 836 25.08 -30.42 48.89
CA SER A 836 25.29 -31.56 47.99
C SER A 836 24.72 -31.23 46.61
N ILE A 837 25.55 -30.68 45.72
CA ILE A 837 25.19 -30.47 44.32
C ILE A 837 25.44 -31.78 43.56
N ASN A 838 24.39 -32.31 42.93
CA ASN A 838 24.48 -33.49 42.07
C ASN A 838 25.03 -33.09 40.70
N TRP A 839 26.36 -33.01 40.58
CA TRP A 839 27.04 -32.55 39.36
C TRP A 839 26.74 -33.42 38.13
N ASP A 840 26.45 -34.70 38.32
CA ASP A 840 26.13 -35.62 37.22
C ASP A 840 24.78 -35.27 36.55
N GLU A 841 23.85 -34.70 37.31
CA GLU A 841 22.53 -34.27 36.81
C GLU A 841 22.59 -32.89 36.15
N LEU A 842 23.51 -32.03 36.61
CA LEU A 842 23.75 -30.70 36.05
C LEU A 842 24.57 -30.72 34.75
N LEU A 843 25.41 -31.74 34.58
CA LEU A 843 26.28 -31.93 33.41
C LEU A 843 25.70 -32.94 32.41
N ASP A 844 24.50 -33.46 32.65
CA ASP A 844 23.80 -34.29 31.69
C ASP A 844 23.37 -33.44 30.48
N PRO A 845 23.94 -33.67 29.28
CA PRO A 845 23.57 -32.91 28.09
C PRO A 845 22.10 -33.08 27.70
N THR A 846 21.39 -34.08 28.24
CA THR A 846 19.96 -34.29 28.00
C THR A 846 19.06 -33.52 28.99
N ALA A 847 19.60 -33.05 30.12
CA ALA A 847 18.85 -32.24 31.10
C ALA A 847 18.83 -30.74 30.76
N CYS A 848 19.74 -30.27 29.89
CA CYS A 848 19.85 -28.87 29.43
C CYS A 848 19.00 -28.53 28.19
N GLU A 849 18.18 -29.44 27.67
CA GLU A 849 17.12 -29.11 26.69
C GLU A 849 15.83 -28.72 27.43
N ILE A 850 15.72 -27.47 27.89
CA ILE A 850 14.45 -26.83 28.27
C ILE A 850 14.28 -25.53 27.50
#